data_AF-A0A257W4N9-F1
#
_entry.id   AF-A0A257W4N9-F1
#
_cell.length_a   1.000
_cell.length_b   1.000
_cell.length_c   1.000
_cell.angle_alpha   90.00
_cell.angle_beta   90.00
_cell.angle_gamma   90.00
#
_symmetry.space_group_name_H-M   'P 1'
#
loop_
_entity.id
_entity.type
_entity.pdbx_description
1 polymer ?
#
loop_
_entity_poly.entity_id
_entity_poly.type
_entity_poly.pdbx_seq_one_letter_code
_entity_poly.pdbx_strand_id
1 'polypeptide(L)'
;LIGEVPCSTCGGARLRDDAAAMRLQSKTLKQLCDLPLSDALSFLQGLRFTAAQKKVAGDLLTEATSRLSFLCDVGLHYLTLARPLPTLSGGETQRIRLAGQIGRALTGVLYVLDEPTIGLHPSDNGRLLEALRRLRDLGNTIVMVEHDREVLQAADRLYDFGPGAGRFGGTVTASAAPADIRRSDNSLTGKFLSDREQIVIPAQRRIIPPSGGPQPPEPATTSKKRVAKPSVRRRATKSLLPSTTVQGAEAPRSEVHSGGWLELLGARQNNLRNVDLRIPLGTLTAVTGVSGSGKSSLIQETLAKAIARKLNRSSDQPGPYDELLGLQHLSKLIVVDQQPLGSTPASNPATYTGVFDEIRELFARLPDSKVRGYRPARFSFNRSGGRCETCEGNGQKCIEMHFLPDVWVECEDCRGKRYNPETLAVKFRGKSIADVLEMSIGQALELFDNLPKIRGPLSVLCAIGLDYLTLGQSANTVVVIEHNLDVIKTADWIIDLGPHAGSEGGWIVAEGTPEDVVQRLRVEGRGSRDRTSRQSADDTSQPSTINHQPFRSLTAECLAPVLAAGIHGDRESFDAASIKQKRKGDLDLNQVGKEAKMPWEVDGRKWHTHDRVAHNGKACRWDGSILADLIDQLEENEALAPVNWNARGVVEVSAAKNKAAGWFLHAMTGDEWAVTLRFRVGRNAFDETSLRESLGLKEFDELDDVAVYGRQSRVRVKNANAPWQEVSVALLTQSEYETPAFQRLVNDAVKSYLETASPAKLDLDELTPWKKLG
;
A
#
# COMPACT_ATOMS: atom_id res chain seq x y z
N LEU A 1 26.19 13.97 -4.50
CA LEU A 1 25.28 14.33 -5.61
C LEU A 1 24.86 13.02 -6.26
N ILE A 2 23.72 12.46 -5.85
CA ILE A 2 23.20 11.19 -6.40
C ILE A 2 22.04 11.59 -7.32
N GLY A 3 22.38 12.11 -8.50
CA GLY A 3 21.41 12.55 -9.50
C GLY A 3 22.08 12.65 -10.86
N GLU A 4 21.33 12.39 -11.92
CA GLU A 4 21.81 12.55 -13.29
C GLU A 4 22.13 14.04 -13.53
N VAL A 5 23.38 14.33 -13.87
CA VAL A 5 23.84 15.67 -14.25
C VAL A 5 24.29 15.65 -15.70
N PRO A 6 24.15 16.76 -16.44
CA PRO A 6 24.69 16.86 -17.79
C PRO A 6 26.17 16.50 -17.81
N CYS A 7 26.57 15.64 -18.75
CA CYS A 7 27.97 15.25 -18.93
C CYS A 7 28.85 16.49 -19.12
N SER A 8 29.95 16.59 -18.39
CA SER A 8 30.89 17.72 -18.45
C SER A 8 31.58 17.87 -19.80
N THR A 9 31.74 16.79 -20.56
CA THR A 9 32.36 16.81 -21.89
C THR A 9 31.39 17.31 -22.97
N CYS A 10 30.24 16.65 -23.12
CA CYS A 10 29.30 16.99 -24.20
C CYS A 10 28.21 17.98 -23.81
N GLY A 11 28.17 18.45 -22.55
CA GLY A 11 27.12 19.32 -22.03
C GLY A 11 25.72 18.72 -22.13
N GLY A 12 25.63 17.38 -22.13
CA GLY A 12 24.38 16.64 -22.35
C GLY A 12 23.94 16.51 -23.82
N ALA A 13 24.76 16.91 -24.80
CA ALA A 13 24.44 16.76 -26.23
C ALA A 13 24.38 15.29 -26.70
N ARG A 14 25.03 14.37 -25.96
CA ARG A 14 25.18 12.93 -26.30
C ARG A 14 25.90 12.68 -27.64
N LEU A 15 26.58 13.69 -28.17
CA LEU A 15 27.31 13.65 -29.43
C LEU A 15 28.79 14.00 -29.19
N ARG A 16 29.65 13.54 -30.09
CA ARG A 16 31.06 13.99 -30.18
C ARG A 16 31.13 15.42 -30.75
N ASP A 17 32.22 16.12 -30.49
CA ASP A 17 32.37 17.54 -30.83
C ASP A 17 32.23 17.85 -32.33
N ASP A 18 32.74 16.96 -33.18
CA ASP A 18 32.62 17.03 -34.64
C ASP A 18 31.17 16.94 -35.12
N ALA A 19 30.39 16.01 -34.57
CA ALA A 19 28.96 15.89 -34.84
C ALA A 19 28.15 17.06 -34.23
N ALA A 20 28.51 17.53 -33.04
CA ALA A 20 27.84 18.62 -32.35
C ALA A 20 28.04 19.98 -33.04
N ALA A 21 29.14 20.16 -33.77
CA ALA A 21 29.45 21.37 -34.52
C ALA A 21 28.60 21.53 -35.79
N MET A 22 27.97 20.46 -36.28
CA MET A 22 27.15 20.51 -37.49
C MET A 22 25.89 21.36 -37.29
N ARG A 23 25.61 22.23 -38.25
CA ARG A 23 24.49 23.17 -38.22
C ARG A 23 23.56 22.99 -39.42
N LEU A 24 22.27 22.92 -39.14
CA LEU A 24 21.24 23.12 -40.14
C LEU A 24 20.82 24.59 -40.09
N GLN A 25 21.25 25.35 -41.10
CA GLN A 25 21.19 26.82 -41.10
C GLN A 25 21.83 27.42 -39.83
N SER A 26 21.03 27.97 -38.91
CA SER A 26 21.50 28.66 -37.71
C SER A 26 21.60 27.79 -36.46
N LYS A 27 21.02 26.57 -36.47
CA LYS A 27 20.89 25.72 -35.27
C LYS A 27 21.72 24.45 -35.37
N THR A 28 22.32 24.03 -34.26
CA THR A 28 22.93 22.69 -34.12
C THR A 28 21.87 21.62 -33.89
N LEU A 29 22.22 20.34 -34.05
CA LEU A 29 21.29 19.23 -33.77
C LEU A 29 20.76 19.26 -32.34
N LYS A 30 21.63 19.52 -31.34
CA LYS A 30 21.20 19.66 -29.94
C LYS A 30 20.18 20.79 -29.78
N GLN A 31 20.49 21.96 -30.32
CA GLN A 31 19.59 23.12 -30.25
C GLN A 31 18.25 22.85 -30.91
N LEU A 32 18.21 22.08 -32.00
CA LEU A 32 16.97 21.66 -32.63
C LEU A 32 16.19 20.67 -31.77
N CYS A 33 16.86 19.68 -31.18
CA CYS A 33 16.21 18.67 -30.35
C CYS A 33 15.70 19.20 -29.01
N ASP A 34 16.27 20.31 -28.51
CA ASP A 34 15.84 20.98 -27.28
C ASP A 34 14.67 21.95 -27.49
N LEU A 35 14.30 22.26 -28.74
CA LEU A 35 13.13 23.09 -29.02
C LEU A 35 11.84 22.34 -28.65
N PRO A 36 10.79 23.06 -28.20
CA PRO A 36 9.43 22.56 -28.23
C PRO A 36 9.09 22.00 -29.62
N LEU A 37 8.31 20.92 -29.70
CA LEU A 37 7.95 20.29 -30.98
C LEU A 37 7.25 21.27 -31.93
N SER A 38 6.45 22.21 -31.42
CA SER A 38 5.85 23.30 -32.20
C SER A 38 6.89 24.18 -32.89
N ASP A 39 7.94 24.52 -32.17
CA ASP A 39 9.00 25.43 -32.63
C ASP A 39 9.94 24.70 -33.57
N ALA A 40 10.23 23.43 -33.30
CA ALA A 40 10.96 22.55 -34.20
C ALA A 40 10.21 22.37 -35.53
N LEU A 41 8.89 22.15 -35.48
CA LEU A 41 8.03 22.06 -36.66
C LEU A 41 8.06 23.36 -37.47
N SER A 42 7.85 24.50 -36.80
CA SER A 42 7.89 25.83 -37.43
C SER A 42 9.27 26.12 -38.05
N PHE A 43 10.34 25.71 -37.37
CA PHE A 43 11.70 25.83 -37.88
C PHE A 43 11.90 25.00 -39.15
N LEU A 44 11.49 23.73 -39.17
CA LEU A 44 11.62 22.86 -40.35
C LEU A 44 10.79 23.36 -41.54
N GLN A 45 9.55 23.82 -41.30
CA GLN A 45 8.69 24.40 -42.34
C GLN A 45 9.26 25.71 -42.91
N GLY A 46 9.99 26.48 -42.08
CA GLY A 46 10.66 27.71 -42.48
C GLY A 46 11.97 27.53 -43.25
N LEU A 47 12.49 26.29 -43.38
CA LEU A 47 13.75 26.04 -44.05
C LEU A 47 13.67 26.36 -45.55
N ARG A 48 14.60 27.19 -46.01
CA ARG A 48 14.78 27.52 -47.43
C ARG A 48 15.97 26.75 -47.97
N PHE A 49 15.74 25.99 -49.04
CA PHE A 49 16.75 25.17 -49.70
C PHE A 49 16.98 25.63 -51.14
N THR A 50 18.22 25.49 -51.61
CA THR A 50 18.55 25.59 -53.04
C THR A 50 18.01 24.37 -53.79
N ALA A 51 17.92 24.44 -55.13
CA ALA A 51 17.44 23.32 -55.94
C ALA A 51 18.25 22.01 -55.73
N ALA A 52 19.57 22.14 -55.56
CA ALA A 52 20.45 21.00 -55.28
C ALA A 52 20.18 20.39 -53.89
N GLN A 53 20.01 21.22 -52.86
CA GLN A 53 19.71 20.75 -51.50
C GLN A 53 18.31 20.11 -51.42
N LYS A 54 17.32 20.67 -52.11
CA LYS A 54 15.96 20.13 -52.15
C LYS A 54 15.91 18.74 -52.77
N LYS A 55 16.79 18.44 -53.74
CA LYS A 55 16.88 17.10 -54.35
C LYS A 55 17.40 16.04 -53.37
N VAL A 56 18.18 16.42 -52.36
CA VAL A 56 18.75 15.49 -51.37
C VAL A 56 17.88 15.40 -50.11
N ALA A 57 17.37 16.54 -49.63
CA ALA A 57 16.70 16.64 -48.34
C ALA A 57 15.17 16.79 -48.41
N GLY A 58 14.59 16.96 -49.61
CA GLY A 58 13.16 17.26 -49.78
C GLY A 58 12.23 16.19 -49.18
N ASP A 59 12.47 14.93 -49.51
CA ASP A 59 11.65 13.81 -49.02
C ASP A 59 11.82 13.62 -47.51
N LEU A 60 13.06 13.74 -47.01
CA LEU A 60 13.36 13.65 -45.58
C LEU A 60 12.71 14.78 -44.78
N LEU A 61 12.71 16.01 -45.32
CA LEU A 61 12.06 17.16 -44.67
C LEU A 61 10.54 16.97 -44.63
N THR A 62 9.96 16.47 -45.72
CA THR A 62 8.52 16.20 -45.80
C THR A 62 8.12 15.16 -44.75
N GLU A 63 8.87 14.07 -44.65
CA GLU A 63 8.63 13.02 -43.65
C GLU A 63 8.82 13.53 -42.21
N ALA A 64 9.92 14.26 -41.94
CA ALA A 64 10.19 14.81 -40.61
C ALA A 64 9.11 15.83 -40.17
N THR A 65 8.70 16.71 -41.08
CA THR A 65 7.63 17.69 -40.85
C THR A 65 6.30 17.00 -40.60
N SER A 66 5.98 15.96 -41.37
CA SER A 66 4.76 15.17 -41.18
C SER A 66 4.72 14.50 -39.81
N ARG A 67 5.82 13.85 -39.38
CA ARG A 67 5.90 13.18 -38.06
C ARG A 67 5.79 14.16 -36.90
N LEU A 68 6.45 15.30 -36.99
CA LEU A 68 6.33 16.35 -35.98
C LEU A 68 4.91 16.92 -35.93
N SER A 69 4.26 17.10 -37.08
CA SER A 69 2.85 17.52 -37.14
C SER A 69 1.95 16.54 -36.39
N PHE A 70 2.12 15.23 -36.57
CA PHE A 70 1.31 14.24 -35.86
C PHE A 70 1.51 14.29 -34.34
N LEU A 71 2.73 14.53 -33.86
CA LEU A 71 2.99 14.72 -32.42
C LEU A 71 2.32 16.00 -31.89
N CYS A 72 2.32 17.08 -32.67
CA CYS A 72 1.62 18.31 -32.32
C CYS A 72 0.10 18.13 -32.32
N ASP A 73 -0.45 17.40 -33.30
CA ASP A 73 -1.89 17.13 -33.46
C ASP A 73 -2.44 16.34 -32.27
N VAL A 74 -1.67 15.42 -31.69
CA VAL A 74 -2.04 14.71 -30.45
C VAL A 74 -1.76 15.50 -29.17
N GLY A 75 -1.48 16.80 -29.27
CA GLY A 75 -1.31 17.68 -28.10
C GLY A 75 0.07 17.63 -27.42
N LEU A 76 1.09 17.03 -28.03
CA LEU A 76 2.44 16.92 -27.45
C LEU A 76 3.40 18.04 -27.88
N HIS A 77 2.86 19.12 -28.45
CA HIS A 77 3.58 20.27 -28.98
C HIS A 77 4.61 20.91 -28.01
N TYR A 78 4.38 20.79 -26.70
CA TYR A 78 5.25 21.35 -25.65
C TYR A 78 6.46 20.48 -25.28
N LEU A 79 6.50 19.22 -25.73
CA LEU A 79 7.64 18.33 -25.48
C LEU A 79 8.83 18.71 -26.36
N THR A 80 9.98 18.13 -26.08
CA THR A 80 11.19 18.27 -26.89
C THR A 80 11.62 16.89 -27.41
N LEU A 81 12.31 16.85 -28.55
CA LEU A 81 12.82 15.58 -29.10
C LEU A 81 13.90 14.95 -28.20
N ALA A 82 14.57 15.74 -27.38
CA ALA A 82 15.58 15.28 -26.43
C ALA A 82 15.00 14.66 -25.15
N ARG A 83 13.69 14.76 -24.90
CA ARG A 83 13.09 14.33 -23.64
C ARG A 83 13.16 12.80 -23.48
N PRO A 84 13.71 12.28 -22.35
CA PRO A 84 13.81 10.84 -22.13
C PRO A 84 12.44 10.17 -21.93
N LEU A 85 12.23 9.01 -22.55
CA LEU A 85 10.99 8.22 -22.41
C LEU A 85 10.59 7.91 -20.97
N PRO A 86 11.50 7.55 -20.03
CA PRO A 86 11.11 7.26 -18.64
C PRO A 86 10.53 8.46 -17.86
N THR A 87 10.70 9.68 -18.37
CA THR A 87 10.20 10.92 -17.74
C THR A 87 8.84 11.36 -18.28
N LEU A 88 8.25 10.57 -19.17
CA LEU A 88 6.93 10.82 -19.74
C LEU A 88 5.86 10.16 -18.87
N SER A 89 4.72 10.82 -18.74
CA SER A 89 3.51 10.24 -18.19
C SER A 89 2.96 9.11 -19.07
N GLY A 90 2.09 8.27 -18.50
CA GLY A 90 1.41 7.21 -19.25
C GLY A 90 0.65 7.75 -20.46
N GLY A 91 -0.12 8.84 -20.27
CA GLY A 91 -0.85 9.50 -21.35
C GLY A 91 0.06 10.10 -22.43
N GLU A 92 1.20 10.71 -22.07
CA GLU A 92 2.17 11.19 -23.05
C GLU A 92 2.74 10.04 -23.90
N THR A 93 3.13 8.94 -23.25
CA THR A 93 3.67 7.75 -23.94
C THR A 93 2.64 7.13 -24.90
N GLN A 94 1.39 7.03 -24.46
CA GLN A 94 0.29 6.54 -25.27
C GLN A 94 0.04 7.43 -26.50
N ARG A 95 0.03 8.77 -26.32
CA ARG A 95 -0.14 9.71 -27.43
C ARG A 95 1.03 9.69 -28.42
N ILE A 96 2.26 9.48 -27.96
CA ILE A 96 3.42 9.25 -28.85
C ILE A 96 3.21 8.00 -29.71
N ARG A 97 2.74 6.90 -29.10
CA ARG A 97 2.43 5.66 -29.84
C ARG A 97 1.34 5.90 -30.87
N LEU A 98 0.27 6.63 -30.52
CA LEU A 98 -0.82 6.98 -31.44
C LEU A 98 -0.31 7.80 -32.63
N ALA A 99 0.47 8.86 -32.37
CA ALA A 99 1.08 9.68 -33.43
C ALA A 99 1.96 8.83 -34.37
N GLY A 100 2.73 7.89 -33.82
CA GLY A 100 3.53 6.94 -34.59
C GLY A 100 2.71 6.02 -35.50
N GLN A 101 1.48 5.65 -35.09
CA GLN A 101 0.59 4.86 -35.94
C GLN A 101 -0.07 5.68 -37.05
N ILE A 102 -0.52 6.90 -36.73
CA ILE A 102 -1.09 7.83 -37.72
C ILE A 102 -0.08 8.08 -38.84
N GLY A 103 1.20 8.27 -38.49
CA GLY A 103 2.26 8.49 -39.47
C GLY A 103 2.60 7.31 -40.39
N ARG A 104 2.12 6.10 -40.09
CA ARG A 104 2.33 4.93 -40.97
C ARG A 104 1.25 4.80 -42.03
N ALA A 105 0.18 5.59 -41.95
CA ALA A 105 -0.95 5.62 -42.89
C ALA A 105 -1.47 4.21 -43.25
N LEU A 106 -1.52 3.31 -42.26
CA LEU A 106 -2.05 1.97 -42.45
C LEU A 106 -3.56 2.05 -42.69
N THR A 107 -4.10 1.13 -43.49
CA THR A 107 -5.53 1.01 -43.79
C THR A 107 -6.00 -0.40 -43.46
N GLY A 108 -7.28 -0.57 -43.10
CA GLY A 108 -7.84 -1.87 -42.72
C GLY A 108 -7.35 -2.40 -41.36
N VAL A 109 -6.77 -1.54 -40.52
CA VAL A 109 -6.29 -1.91 -39.18
C VAL A 109 -7.37 -1.68 -38.12
N LEU A 110 -7.45 -2.60 -37.16
CA LEU A 110 -8.24 -2.43 -35.93
C LEU A 110 -7.35 -1.86 -34.83
N TYR A 111 -7.61 -0.61 -34.45
CA TYR A 111 -6.97 0.04 -33.31
C TYR A 111 -7.81 -0.17 -32.05
N VAL A 112 -7.20 -0.70 -31.00
CA VAL A 112 -7.80 -0.81 -29.67
C VAL A 112 -7.09 0.18 -28.74
N LEU A 113 -7.83 1.15 -28.22
CA LEU A 113 -7.30 2.23 -27.36
C LEU A 113 -7.93 2.13 -25.97
N ASP A 114 -7.11 2.34 -24.95
CA ASP A 114 -7.53 2.28 -23.54
C ASP A 114 -7.40 3.68 -22.93
N GLU A 115 -8.51 4.38 -22.73
CA GLU A 115 -8.61 5.73 -22.13
C GLU A 115 -7.57 6.76 -22.62
N PRO A 116 -7.52 7.09 -23.93
CA PRO A 116 -6.52 8.03 -24.46
C PRO A 116 -6.65 9.48 -23.95
N THR A 117 -7.75 9.84 -23.29
CA THR A 117 -7.89 11.15 -22.61
C THR A 117 -7.15 11.22 -21.27
N ILE A 118 -6.57 10.13 -20.75
CA ILE A 118 -5.79 10.14 -19.50
C ILE A 118 -4.70 11.22 -19.55
N GLY A 119 -4.70 12.10 -18.54
CA GLY A 119 -3.74 13.18 -18.38
C GLY A 119 -3.80 14.25 -19.50
N LEU A 120 -4.90 14.29 -20.24
CA LEU A 120 -5.22 15.33 -21.21
C LEU A 120 -6.16 16.36 -20.57
N HIS A 121 -5.93 17.63 -20.85
CA HIS A 121 -6.81 18.69 -20.37
C HIS A 121 -8.04 18.79 -21.31
N PRO A 122 -9.25 19.09 -20.80
CA PRO A 122 -10.46 19.16 -21.64
C PRO A 122 -10.32 20.05 -22.88
N SER A 123 -9.55 21.16 -22.78
CA SER A 123 -9.27 22.04 -23.93
C SER A 123 -8.55 21.36 -25.10
N ASP A 124 -7.84 20.24 -24.87
CA ASP A 124 -7.11 19.49 -25.90
C ASP A 124 -7.88 18.27 -26.42
N ASN A 125 -9.03 17.91 -25.82
CA ASN A 125 -9.85 16.76 -26.24
C ASN A 125 -10.27 16.86 -27.72
N GLY A 126 -10.61 18.08 -28.18
CA GLY A 126 -10.98 18.32 -29.58
C GLY A 126 -9.88 17.93 -30.58
N ARG A 127 -8.60 18.17 -30.24
CA ARG A 127 -7.46 17.82 -31.10
C ARG A 127 -7.28 16.30 -31.20
N LEU A 128 -7.39 15.61 -30.06
CA LEU A 128 -7.36 14.15 -30.02
C LEU A 128 -8.49 13.55 -30.85
N LEU A 129 -9.72 14.06 -30.70
CA LEU A 129 -10.88 13.59 -31.46
C LEU A 129 -10.70 13.80 -32.97
N GLU A 130 -10.12 14.93 -33.39
CA GLU A 130 -9.82 15.16 -34.80
C GLU A 130 -8.78 14.16 -35.34
N ALA A 131 -7.72 13.89 -34.57
CA ALA A 131 -6.71 12.90 -34.94
C ALA A 131 -7.31 11.48 -35.05
N LEU A 132 -8.19 11.09 -34.12
CA LEU A 132 -8.90 9.81 -34.16
C LEU A 132 -9.84 9.72 -35.37
N ARG A 133 -10.58 10.79 -35.69
CA ARG A 133 -11.42 10.84 -36.89
C ARG A 133 -10.61 10.68 -38.16
N ARG A 134 -9.47 11.37 -38.28
CA ARG A 134 -8.54 11.18 -39.42
C ARG A 134 -8.07 9.74 -39.52
N LEU A 135 -7.69 9.11 -38.41
CA LEU A 135 -7.24 7.71 -38.41
C LEU A 135 -8.36 6.74 -38.85
N ARG A 136 -9.60 6.97 -38.41
CA ARG A 136 -10.78 6.23 -38.85
C ARG A 136 -11.03 6.43 -40.35
N ASP A 137 -11.01 7.69 -40.81
CA ASP A 137 -11.34 8.07 -42.19
C ASP A 137 -10.31 7.57 -43.22
N LEU A 138 -9.11 7.19 -42.79
CA LEU A 138 -8.15 6.42 -43.60
C LEU A 138 -8.62 4.99 -43.93
N GLY A 139 -9.76 4.55 -43.39
CA GLY A 139 -10.30 3.19 -43.58
C GLY A 139 -9.91 2.23 -42.47
N ASN A 140 -9.68 2.74 -41.25
CA ASN A 140 -9.40 1.93 -40.08
C ASN A 140 -10.61 1.87 -39.16
N THR A 141 -10.65 0.84 -38.31
CA THR A 141 -11.64 0.73 -37.23
C THR A 141 -10.98 1.07 -35.91
N ILE A 142 -11.63 1.91 -35.10
CA ILE A 142 -11.14 2.28 -33.77
C ILE A 142 -12.16 1.79 -32.74
N VAL A 143 -11.70 0.95 -31.83
CA VAL A 143 -12.43 0.52 -30.64
C VAL A 143 -11.72 1.12 -29.44
N MET A 144 -12.48 1.74 -28.54
CA MET A 144 -11.90 2.47 -27.43
C MET A 144 -12.72 2.29 -26.16
N VAL A 145 -12.02 2.15 -25.04
CA VAL A 145 -12.58 2.25 -23.69
C VAL A 145 -12.42 3.70 -23.24
N GLU A 146 -13.51 4.36 -22.84
CA GLU A 146 -13.50 5.76 -22.43
C GLU A 146 -14.63 6.09 -21.44
N HIS A 147 -14.41 7.16 -20.71
CA HIS A 147 -15.35 7.71 -19.74
C HIS A 147 -15.61 9.22 -19.96
N ASP A 148 -14.81 9.89 -20.79
CA ASP A 148 -14.98 11.32 -21.07
C ASP A 148 -16.26 11.62 -21.87
N ARG A 149 -17.03 12.59 -21.39
CA ARG A 149 -18.34 12.95 -21.96
C ARG A 149 -18.24 13.44 -23.41
N GLU A 150 -17.24 14.25 -23.74
CA GLU A 150 -17.09 14.80 -25.10
C GLU A 150 -16.73 13.69 -26.09
N VAL A 151 -15.88 12.76 -25.65
CA VAL A 151 -15.47 11.62 -26.46
C VAL A 151 -16.63 10.65 -26.71
N LEU A 152 -17.39 10.32 -25.66
CA LEU A 152 -18.57 9.47 -25.78
C LEU A 152 -19.63 10.09 -26.72
N GLN A 153 -19.83 11.41 -26.65
CA GLN A 153 -20.76 12.11 -27.55
C GLN A 153 -20.28 12.16 -29.00
N ALA A 154 -18.98 12.20 -29.23
CA ALA A 154 -18.37 12.25 -30.56
C ALA A 154 -18.28 10.87 -31.25
N ALA A 155 -18.51 9.78 -30.52
CA ALA A 155 -18.41 8.41 -31.03
C ALA A 155 -19.51 8.09 -32.05
N ASP A 156 -19.18 7.32 -33.07
CA ASP A 156 -20.15 6.86 -34.07
C ASP A 156 -21.14 5.83 -33.48
N ARG A 157 -20.66 5.02 -32.53
CA ARG A 157 -21.44 4.01 -31.81
C ARG A 157 -20.87 3.78 -30.42
N LEU A 158 -21.75 3.56 -29.46
CA LEU A 158 -21.42 3.26 -28.07
C LEU A 158 -21.92 1.88 -27.68
N TYR A 159 -21.17 1.25 -26.78
CA TYR A 159 -21.53 0.01 -26.11
C TYR A 159 -21.38 0.25 -24.61
N ASP A 160 -22.50 0.31 -23.90
CA ASP A 160 -22.52 0.49 -22.45
C ASP A 160 -22.49 -0.87 -21.75
N PHE A 161 -21.62 -1.00 -20.75
CA PHE A 161 -21.46 -2.21 -19.95
C PHE A 161 -21.98 -1.97 -18.54
N GLY A 162 -22.70 -2.94 -17.99
CA GLY A 162 -23.26 -2.84 -16.64
C GLY A 162 -24.13 -4.06 -16.29
N PRO A 163 -25.17 -3.88 -15.44
CA PRO A 163 -25.57 -2.65 -14.74
C PRO A 163 -24.67 -2.23 -13.56
N GLY A 164 -23.78 -3.11 -13.08
CA GLY A 164 -22.81 -2.83 -12.03
C GLY A 164 -21.41 -3.33 -12.36
N ALA A 165 -20.49 -3.26 -11.40
CA ALA A 165 -19.13 -3.76 -11.57
C ALA A 165 -18.98 -5.24 -11.14
N GLY A 166 -17.89 -5.89 -11.57
CA GLY A 166 -17.57 -7.28 -11.23
C GLY A 166 -18.69 -8.27 -11.59
N ARG A 167 -19.17 -9.05 -10.61
CA ARG A 167 -20.22 -10.08 -10.81
C ARG A 167 -21.57 -9.52 -11.28
N PHE A 168 -21.81 -8.23 -11.07
CA PHE A 168 -23.03 -7.55 -11.48
C PHE A 168 -22.87 -6.85 -12.85
N GLY A 169 -21.71 -6.99 -13.48
CA GLY A 169 -21.38 -6.44 -14.79
C GLY A 169 -21.24 -7.51 -15.86
N GLY A 170 -20.48 -7.19 -16.92
CA GLY A 170 -20.18 -8.12 -18.02
C GLY A 170 -21.31 -8.28 -19.04
N THR A 171 -22.37 -7.48 -18.94
CA THR A 171 -23.46 -7.46 -19.92
C THR A 171 -23.54 -6.12 -20.63
N VAL A 172 -23.87 -6.13 -21.92
CA VAL A 172 -24.10 -4.91 -22.71
C VAL A 172 -25.52 -4.43 -22.41
N THR A 173 -25.63 -3.35 -21.64
CA THR A 173 -26.91 -2.77 -21.21
C THR A 173 -27.56 -1.92 -22.31
N ALA A 174 -26.74 -1.33 -23.17
CA ALA A 174 -27.18 -0.60 -24.36
C ALA A 174 -26.11 -0.65 -25.47
N SER A 175 -26.55 -0.71 -26.73
CA SER A 175 -25.69 -0.58 -27.91
C SER A 175 -26.41 0.23 -28.98
N ALA A 176 -25.99 1.48 -29.17
CA ALA A 176 -26.58 2.38 -30.14
C ALA A 176 -25.68 3.59 -30.40
N ALA A 177 -26.13 4.52 -31.25
CA ALA A 177 -25.49 5.84 -31.36
C ALA A 177 -25.64 6.62 -30.03
N PRO A 178 -24.75 7.57 -29.71
CA PRO A 178 -24.81 8.34 -28.46
C PRO A 178 -26.16 9.02 -28.21
N ALA A 179 -26.81 9.52 -29.26
CA ALA A 179 -28.12 10.17 -29.19
C ALA A 179 -29.23 9.22 -28.71
N ASP A 180 -29.15 7.94 -29.06
CA ASP A 180 -30.13 6.93 -28.68
C ASP A 180 -29.83 6.37 -27.28
N ILE A 181 -28.55 6.17 -26.94
CA ILE A 181 -28.15 5.75 -25.58
C ILE A 181 -28.62 6.76 -24.54
N ARG A 182 -28.57 8.06 -24.85
CA ARG A 182 -29.08 9.13 -23.98
C ARG A 182 -30.54 8.91 -23.54
N ARG A 183 -31.35 8.25 -24.37
CA ARG A 183 -32.78 7.98 -24.10
C ARG A 183 -33.02 6.64 -23.40
N SER A 184 -32.01 5.79 -23.27
CA SER A 184 -32.14 4.48 -22.64
C SER A 184 -32.24 4.61 -21.11
N ASP A 185 -33.22 3.96 -20.50
CA ASP A 185 -33.35 3.87 -19.03
C ASP A 185 -32.45 2.80 -18.43
N ASN A 186 -32.07 1.80 -19.24
CA ASN A 186 -31.26 0.65 -18.82
C ASN A 186 -29.75 0.96 -18.79
N SER A 187 -29.33 2.09 -19.38
CA SER A 187 -27.94 2.51 -19.46
C SER A 187 -27.64 3.55 -18.39
N LEU A 188 -26.76 3.23 -17.44
CA LEU A 188 -26.28 4.20 -16.44
C LEU A 188 -25.58 5.37 -17.14
N THR A 189 -24.69 5.05 -18.09
CA THR A 189 -24.01 6.02 -18.93
C THR A 189 -25.00 6.92 -19.68
N GLY A 190 -26.09 6.34 -20.22
CA GLY A 190 -27.17 7.08 -20.87
C GLY A 190 -27.86 8.09 -19.95
N LYS A 191 -28.08 7.75 -18.67
CA LYS A 191 -28.64 8.66 -17.68
C LYS A 191 -27.71 9.84 -17.40
N PHE A 192 -26.41 9.62 -17.25
CA PHE A 192 -25.42 10.69 -17.08
C PHE A 192 -25.26 11.56 -18.34
N LEU A 193 -25.21 10.95 -19.53
CA LEU A 193 -25.18 11.69 -20.80
C LEU A 193 -26.44 12.55 -21.02
N SER A 194 -27.57 12.11 -20.46
CA SER A 194 -28.85 12.78 -20.52
C SER A 194 -29.09 13.83 -19.44
N ASP A 195 -28.17 13.96 -18.49
CA ASP A 195 -28.28 14.84 -17.33
C ASP A 195 -29.41 14.44 -16.35
N ARG A 196 -30.00 13.23 -16.49
CA ARG A 196 -30.99 12.65 -15.57
C ARG A 196 -30.37 12.21 -14.25
N GLU A 197 -29.12 11.77 -14.29
CA GLU A 197 -28.26 11.58 -13.13
C GLU A 197 -27.05 12.52 -13.30
N GLN A 198 -26.62 13.15 -12.21
CA GLN A 198 -25.51 14.11 -12.21
C GLN A 198 -24.73 14.06 -10.90
N ILE A 199 -23.43 14.36 -10.98
CA ILE A 199 -22.61 14.60 -9.80
C ILE A 199 -22.97 15.98 -9.24
N VAL A 200 -23.46 16.00 -8.01
CA VAL A 200 -23.96 17.18 -7.29
C VAL A 200 -22.81 18.11 -6.90
N ILE A 201 -23.01 19.42 -7.06
CA ILE A 201 -22.10 20.47 -6.60
C ILE A 201 -22.38 20.74 -5.12
N PRO A 202 -21.36 20.77 -4.24
CA PRO A 202 -21.57 21.07 -2.82
C PRO A 202 -22.21 22.46 -2.62
N ALA A 203 -23.33 22.52 -1.90
CA ALA A 203 -24.02 23.78 -1.60
C ALA A 203 -23.20 24.71 -0.70
N GLN A 204 -22.33 24.15 0.15
CA GLN A 204 -21.37 24.88 0.96
C GLN A 204 -19.99 24.24 0.83
N ARG A 205 -18.96 25.08 0.57
CA ARG A 205 -17.56 24.66 0.52
C ARG A 205 -16.86 24.92 1.84
N ARG A 206 -15.86 24.10 2.17
CA ARG A 206 -15.05 24.27 3.38
C ARG A 206 -14.03 25.39 3.17
N ILE A 207 -14.44 26.63 3.42
CA ILE A 207 -13.55 27.79 3.33
C ILE A 207 -12.92 28.03 4.71
N ILE A 208 -11.59 27.94 4.80
CA ILE A 208 -10.85 28.45 5.96
C ILE A 208 -10.72 29.97 5.76
N PRO A 209 -11.24 30.80 6.68
CA PRO A 209 -11.04 32.24 6.57
C PRO A 209 -9.52 32.53 6.63
N PRO A 210 -8.98 33.37 5.74
CA PRO A 210 -7.56 33.72 5.77
C PRO A 210 -7.23 34.29 7.15
N SER A 211 -6.35 33.61 7.88
CA SER A 211 -5.90 34.04 9.20
C SER A 211 -5.05 35.31 9.07
N GLY A 212 -5.61 36.45 9.48
CA GLY A 212 -4.84 37.61 9.96
C GLY A 212 -4.49 38.70 8.95
N GLY A 213 -5.46 39.56 8.62
CA GLY A 213 -5.22 40.97 8.30
C GLY A 213 -5.98 41.84 9.30
N PRO A 214 -5.48 43.03 9.71
CA PRO A 214 -6.15 43.85 10.71
C PRO A 214 -7.56 44.22 10.23
N GLN A 215 -8.59 43.85 11.00
CA GLN A 215 -9.95 44.29 10.73
C GLN A 215 -10.01 45.83 10.80
N PRO A 216 -10.67 46.51 9.84
CA PRO A 216 -10.96 47.93 9.99
C PRO A 216 -11.88 48.10 11.22
N PRO A 217 -11.67 49.17 12.01
CA PRO A 217 -12.44 49.36 13.24
C PRO A 217 -13.93 49.55 12.89
N GLU A 218 -14.79 48.73 13.48
CA GLU A 218 -16.24 48.94 13.42
C GLU A 218 -16.60 50.32 13.99
N PRO A 219 -17.60 51.00 13.41
CA PRO A 219 -18.00 52.33 13.84
C PRO A 219 -18.59 52.27 15.26
N ALA A 220 -17.97 53.03 16.17
CA ALA A 220 -18.36 53.14 17.56
C ALA A 220 -19.83 53.58 17.69
N THR A 221 -20.69 52.67 18.13
CA THR A 221 -22.03 53.00 18.59
C THR A 221 -21.95 53.49 20.03
N THR A 222 -22.45 54.72 20.22
CA THR A 222 -22.50 55.43 21.49
C THR A 222 -23.57 54.83 22.39
N SER A 223 -23.21 54.36 23.59
CA SER A 223 -24.18 54.16 24.69
C SER A 223 -23.55 54.17 26.08
N LYS A 224 -23.68 55.35 26.69
CA LYS A 224 -23.75 55.76 28.10
C LYS A 224 -23.48 54.74 29.23
N LYS A 225 -22.57 55.18 30.11
CA LYS A 225 -22.26 54.78 31.50
C LYS A 225 -23.43 54.21 32.31
N ARG A 226 -23.13 53.16 33.10
CA ARG A 226 -23.61 53.05 34.49
C ARG A 226 -22.60 52.30 35.37
N VAL A 227 -22.29 52.89 36.52
CA VAL A 227 -21.36 52.41 37.56
C VAL A 227 -22.18 51.83 38.72
N ALA A 228 -21.80 50.67 39.27
CA ALA A 228 -22.02 50.30 40.68
C ALA A 228 -21.21 49.05 41.12
N LYS A 229 -20.15 49.33 41.90
CA LYS A 229 -19.55 48.73 43.12
C LYS A 229 -19.60 47.22 43.51
N PRO A 230 -18.65 46.79 44.37
CA PRO A 230 -18.17 45.40 44.53
C PRO A 230 -18.57 44.73 45.87
N SER A 231 -18.59 43.39 45.90
CA SER A 231 -18.60 42.56 47.12
C SER A 231 -18.47 41.08 46.71
N VAL A 232 -17.83 40.13 47.40
CA VAL A 232 -17.02 40.02 48.62
C VAL A 232 -16.28 38.67 48.47
N ARG A 233 -15.01 38.62 48.86
CA ARG A 233 -14.24 37.38 49.03
C ARG A 233 -14.75 36.60 50.25
N ARG A 234 -14.88 35.27 50.14
CA ARG A 234 -14.65 34.35 51.26
C ARG A 234 -13.71 33.22 50.84
N ARG A 235 -12.84 32.88 51.78
CA ARG A 235 -11.48 32.33 51.63
C ARG A 235 -11.39 31.15 52.61
N ALA A 236 -10.87 30.01 52.18
CA ALA A 236 -10.17 29.00 53.00
C ALA A 236 -9.80 27.81 52.09
N THR A 237 -8.66 27.13 52.15
CA THR A 237 -7.39 27.28 52.88
C THR A 237 -6.41 26.31 52.22
N LYS A 238 -5.14 26.72 52.08
CA LYS A 238 -4.02 25.86 51.65
C LYS A 238 -3.58 24.93 52.78
N SER A 239 -3.25 23.69 52.43
CA SER A 239 -2.29 22.80 53.14
C SER A 239 -1.66 21.93 52.05
N LEU A 240 -0.48 22.25 51.48
CA LEU A 240 0.89 21.94 51.92
C LEU A 240 1.22 20.42 52.01
N LEU A 241 2.04 20.00 51.03
CA LEU A 241 3.11 18.97 51.06
C LEU A 241 2.82 17.54 50.51
N PRO A 242 3.83 16.84 49.94
CA PRO A 242 3.85 16.54 48.50
C PRO A 242 4.00 15.05 48.11
N SER A 243 3.75 14.80 46.82
CA SER A 243 4.36 13.79 45.93
C SER A 243 4.38 12.33 46.37
N THR A 244 3.55 11.50 45.70
CA THR A 244 4.01 10.48 44.74
C THR A 244 2.79 9.77 44.17
N THR A 245 2.47 10.00 42.88
CA THR A 245 1.54 9.13 42.16
C THR A 245 2.07 8.91 40.76
N VAL A 246 2.17 7.62 40.48
CA VAL A 246 2.73 6.96 39.31
C VAL A 246 2.06 7.46 38.03
N GLN A 247 2.89 7.78 37.04
CA GLN A 247 2.50 8.13 35.69
C GLN A 247 1.73 6.96 35.04
N GLY A 248 0.42 7.12 34.91
CA GLY A 248 -0.38 6.42 33.90
C GLY A 248 -0.26 7.17 32.59
N ALA A 249 0.29 6.53 31.57
CA ALA A 249 0.40 7.06 30.22
C ALA A 249 -1.00 7.34 29.64
N GLU A 250 -1.37 8.62 29.55
CA GLU A 250 -2.53 9.06 28.78
C GLU A 250 -2.29 8.80 27.28
N ALA A 251 -3.25 8.14 26.65
CA ALA A 251 -3.30 7.92 25.21
C ALA A 251 -3.25 9.28 24.46
N PRO A 252 -2.57 9.35 23.30
CA PRO A 252 -2.50 10.58 22.53
C PRO A 252 -3.90 10.97 22.06
N ARG A 253 -4.44 12.06 22.61
CA ARG A 253 -5.65 12.71 22.11
C ARG A 253 -5.38 13.20 20.69
N SER A 254 -6.08 12.63 19.71
CA SER A 254 -6.09 13.09 18.33
C SER A 254 -6.93 14.38 18.22
N GLU A 255 -6.35 15.53 18.56
CA GLU A 255 -6.90 16.81 18.13
C GLU A 255 -6.49 17.03 16.67
N VAL A 256 -7.46 16.93 15.77
CA VAL A 256 -7.30 17.34 14.37
C VAL A 256 -7.16 18.85 14.36
N HIS A 257 -5.99 19.38 14.01
CA HIS A 257 -5.80 20.81 13.74
C HIS A 257 -6.57 21.19 12.46
N SER A 258 -7.87 21.49 12.59
CA SER A 258 -8.68 22.05 11.52
C SER A 258 -8.44 23.55 11.43
N GLY A 259 -7.48 23.96 10.60
CA GLY A 259 -7.18 25.37 10.31
C GLY A 259 -5.68 25.62 10.18
N GLY A 260 -5.22 25.88 8.95
CA GLY A 260 -3.83 26.22 8.66
C GLY A 260 -3.55 26.24 7.15
N TRP A 261 -2.44 26.88 6.76
CA TRP A 261 -1.95 26.92 5.39
C TRP A 261 -0.63 26.17 5.29
N LEU A 262 -0.46 25.42 4.20
CA LEU A 262 0.81 24.85 3.79
C LEU A 262 1.35 25.71 2.65
N GLU A 263 2.54 26.30 2.83
CA GLU A 263 3.11 27.22 1.84
C GLU A 263 4.46 26.70 1.35
N LEU A 264 4.61 26.56 0.04
CA LEU A 264 5.86 26.23 -0.64
C LEU A 264 6.29 27.46 -1.44
N LEU A 265 7.39 28.09 -1.03
CA LEU A 265 7.86 29.34 -1.63
C LEU A 265 9.00 29.09 -2.61
N GLY A 266 8.97 29.80 -3.74
CA GLY A 266 10.04 29.85 -4.72
C GLY A 266 10.31 28.53 -5.46
N ALA A 267 9.28 27.76 -5.80
CA ALA A 267 9.43 26.50 -6.52
C ALA A 267 9.94 26.72 -7.97
N ARG A 268 11.03 26.05 -8.34
CA ARG A 268 11.78 26.26 -9.61
C ARG A 268 12.11 24.96 -10.36
N GLN A 269 11.45 23.85 -10.03
CA GLN A 269 11.65 22.58 -10.71
C GLN A 269 11.15 22.65 -12.16
N ASN A 270 11.99 22.20 -13.11
CA ASN A 270 11.70 22.18 -14.55
C ASN A 270 11.26 23.55 -15.11
N ASN A 271 10.01 23.69 -15.58
CA ASN A 271 9.48 24.91 -16.17
C ASN A 271 8.83 25.86 -15.14
N LEU A 272 8.81 25.53 -13.85
CA LEU A 272 8.23 26.39 -12.80
C LEU A 272 8.97 27.72 -12.67
N ARG A 273 8.22 28.82 -12.63
CA ARG A 273 8.73 30.19 -12.68
C ARG A 273 8.77 30.85 -11.31
N ASN A 274 9.53 30.25 -10.39
CA ASN A 274 9.64 30.73 -9.00
C ASN A 274 8.28 30.86 -8.32
N VAL A 275 7.54 29.75 -8.31
CA VAL A 275 6.13 29.70 -7.92
C VAL A 275 5.98 29.61 -6.40
N ASP A 276 5.18 30.50 -5.84
CA ASP A 276 4.73 30.43 -4.45
C ASP A 276 3.36 29.74 -4.40
N LEU A 277 3.30 28.58 -3.76
CA LEU A 277 2.11 27.74 -3.67
C LEU A 277 1.55 27.79 -2.25
N ARG A 278 0.25 28.02 -2.11
CA ARG A 278 -0.48 28.00 -0.83
C ARG A 278 -1.64 27.01 -0.87
N ILE A 279 -1.65 26.05 0.05
CA ILE A 279 -2.69 25.02 0.16
C ILE A 279 -3.43 25.15 1.50
N PRO A 280 -4.76 25.34 1.50
CA PRO A 280 -5.55 25.34 2.72
C PRO A 280 -5.74 23.91 3.27
N LEU A 281 -5.31 23.67 4.50
CA LEU A 281 -5.33 22.33 5.11
C LEU A 281 -6.73 21.92 5.57
N GLY A 282 -7.10 20.64 5.45
CA GLY A 282 -8.44 20.16 5.83
C GLY A 282 -9.54 20.46 4.80
N THR A 283 -9.14 20.88 3.59
CA THR A 283 -10.03 21.11 2.45
C THR A 283 -9.71 20.12 1.31
N LEU A 284 -10.64 19.90 0.38
CA LEU A 284 -10.35 19.22 -0.88
C LEU A 284 -9.73 20.22 -1.87
N THR A 285 -8.41 20.20 -2.01
CA THR A 285 -7.69 21.06 -2.98
C THR A 285 -7.41 20.29 -4.27
N ALA A 286 -7.88 20.80 -5.41
CA ALA A 286 -7.58 20.28 -6.75
C ALA A 286 -6.51 21.12 -7.44
N VAL A 287 -5.48 20.46 -8.01
CA VAL A 287 -4.46 21.12 -8.84
C VAL A 287 -4.73 20.79 -10.29
N THR A 288 -5.04 21.81 -11.08
CA THR A 288 -5.49 21.71 -12.48
C THR A 288 -4.57 22.54 -13.40
N GLY A 289 -4.85 22.51 -14.71
CA GLY A 289 -4.09 23.19 -15.74
C GLY A 289 -3.69 22.28 -16.90
N VAL A 290 -3.27 22.84 -18.03
CA VAL A 290 -2.96 22.05 -19.25
C VAL A 290 -1.83 21.02 -19.06
N SER A 291 -1.80 19.98 -19.89
CA SER A 291 -0.73 18.98 -19.84
C SER A 291 0.62 19.65 -20.08
N GLY A 292 1.64 19.36 -19.26
CA GLY A 292 2.94 20.07 -19.33
C GLY A 292 3.01 21.45 -18.66
N SER A 293 1.97 21.93 -17.97
CA SER A 293 2.01 23.22 -17.26
C SER A 293 2.90 23.25 -16.00
N GLY A 294 3.32 22.08 -15.51
CA GLY A 294 4.18 21.95 -14.31
C GLY A 294 3.52 21.29 -13.09
N LYS A 295 2.28 20.79 -13.19
CA LYS A 295 1.53 20.15 -12.08
C LYS A 295 2.35 19.10 -11.30
N SER A 296 2.87 18.09 -11.99
CA SER A 296 3.66 17.02 -11.35
C SER A 296 4.99 17.54 -10.78
N SER A 297 5.62 18.51 -11.44
CA SER A 297 6.85 19.13 -10.96
C SER A 297 6.63 19.90 -9.67
N LEU A 298 5.50 20.59 -9.53
CA LEU A 298 5.13 21.34 -8.33
C LEU A 298 4.73 20.40 -7.19
N ILE A 299 3.80 19.47 -7.44
CA ILE A 299 3.19 18.65 -6.38
C ILE A 299 4.02 17.42 -6.05
N GLN A 300 4.40 16.60 -7.05
CA GLN A 300 5.08 15.34 -6.81
C GLN A 300 6.59 15.52 -6.63
N GLU A 301 7.25 16.26 -7.54
CA GLU A 301 8.71 16.38 -7.52
C GLU A 301 9.24 17.40 -6.50
N THR A 302 8.45 18.41 -6.14
CA THR A 302 8.88 19.46 -5.20
C THR A 302 8.17 19.34 -3.85
N LEU A 303 6.86 19.61 -3.79
CA LEU A 303 6.10 19.65 -2.53
C LEU A 303 6.14 18.32 -1.77
N ALA A 304 5.73 17.23 -2.41
CA ALA A 304 5.62 15.91 -1.77
C ALA A 304 6.99 15.40 -1.31
N LYS A 305 8.03 15.50 -2.14
CA LYS A 305 9.41 15.13 -1.76
C LYS A 305 9.95 16.02 -0.63
N ALA A 306 9.66 17.32 -0.64
CA ALA A 306 10.11 18.25 0.40
C ALA A 306 9.48 17.91 1.76
N ILE A 307 8.18 17.63 1.78
CA ILE A 307 7.45 17.19 2.98
C ILE A 307 7.93 15.80 3.42
N ALA A 308 8.06 14.83 2.50
CA ALA A 308 8.50 13.46 2.81
C ALA A 308 9.90 13.46 3.44
N ARG A 309 10.79 14.31 2.95
CA ARG A 309 12.13 14.47 3.52
C ARG A 309 12.10 15.04 4.94
N LYS A 310 11.25 16.02 5.21
CA LYS A 310 11.14 16.65 6.54
C LYS A 310 10.34 15.81 7.56
N LEU A 311 9.24 15.19 7.16
CA LEU A 311 8.36 14.39 8.04
C LEU A 311 8.71 12.91 8.09
N ASN A 312 8.89 12.27 6.93
CA ASN A 312 9.08 10.81 6.82
C ASN A 312 10.57 10.41 6.75
N ARG A 313 11.50 11.37 6.79
CA ARG A 313 12.95 11.18 6.63
C ARG A 313 13.33 10.42 5.35
N SER A 314 12.58 10.62 4.26
CA SER A 314 12.95 10.06 2.95
C SER A 314 14.31 10.61 2.48
N SER A 315 15.08 9.77 1.77
CA SER A 315 16.33 10.15 1.11
C SER A 315 16.12 10.93 -0.19
N ASP A 316 14.88 11.01 -0.69
CA ASP A 316 14.59 11.66 -1.96
C ASP A 316 14.96 13.14 -1.95
N GLN A 317 15.58 13.59 -3.04
CA GLN A 317 15.91 15.00 -3.22
C GLN A 317 14.71 15.72 -3.85
N PRO A 318 14.11 16.71 -3.16
CA PRO A 318 13.09 17.55 -3.77
C PRO A 318 13.69 18.45 -4.85
N GLY A 319 12.85 18.87 -5.79
CA GLY A 319 13.16 19.96 -6.71
C GLY A 319 13.55 21.26 -5.96
N PRO A 320 14.17 22.24 -6.62
CA PRO A 320 14.62 23.48 -5.98
C PRO A 320 13.42 24.33 -5.53
N TYR A 321 13.44 24.76 -4.27
CA TYR A 321 12.51 25.70 -3.64
C TYR A 321 13.25 26.54 -2.59
N ASP A 322 12.65 27.65 -2.14
CA ASP A 322 13.24 28.52 -1.11
C ASP A 322 12.85 28.06 0.29
N GLU A 323 11.56 27.99 0.58
CA GLU A 323 11.08 27.66 1.92
C GLU A 323 9.79 26.82 1.89
N LEU A 324 9.56 26.05 2.95
CA LEU A 324 8.33 25.28 3.16
C LEU A 324 7.81 25.55 4.58
N LEU A 325 6.65 26.22 4.66
CA LEU A 325 5.98 26.67 5.88
C LEU A 325 4.69 25.88 6.12
N GLY A 326 4.23 25.82 7.37
CA GLY A 326 2.96 25.15 7.73
C GLY A 326 3.07 23.65 8.01
N LEU A 327 4.28 23.10 8.02
CA LEU A 327 4.53 21.66 8.23
C LEU A 327 4.06 21.17 9.61
N GLN A 328 4.03 22.04 10.62
CA GLN A 328 3.59 21.73 11.99
C GLN A 328 2.12 21.26 12.07
N HIS A 329 1.32 21.57 11.05
CA HIS A 329 -0.08 21.15 10.98
C HIS A 329 -0.25 19.73 10.38
N LEU A 330 0.84 19.11 9.91
CA LEU A 330 0.83 17.79 9.27
C LEU A 330 1.57 16.77 10.13
N SER A 331 0.91 15.66 10.45
CA SER A 331 1.53 14.54 11.19
C SER A 331 2.22 13.53 10.26
N LYS A 332 1.71 13.36 9.03
CA LYS A 332 2.22 12.39 8.06
C LYS A 332 1.86 12.84 6.64
N LEU A 333 2.74 12.54 5.69
CA LEU A 333 2.41 12.58 4.26
C LEU A 333 2.18 11.17 3.73
N ILE A 334 1.10 11.01 2.97
CA ILE A 334 0.81 9.82 2.18
C ILE A 334 0.68 10.30 0.73
N VAL A 335 1.62 9.89 -0.11
CA VAL A 335 1.58 10.13 -1.55
C VAL A 335 1.03 8.89 -2.19
N VAL A 336 0.04 9.05 -3.07
CA VAL A 336 -0.42 7.93 -3.85
C VAL A 336 -0.48 8.33 -5.30
N ASP A 337 0.24 7.56 -6.10
CA ASP A 337 0.51 7.81 -7.49
C ASP A 337 -0.18 6.77 -8.39
N GLN A 338 0.06 6.90 -9.69
CA GLN A 338 -0.42 6.00 -10.71
C GLN A 338 0.57 4.86 -11.01
N GLN A 339 1.65 4.73 -10.23
CA GLN A 339 2.56 3.61 -10.44
C GLN A 339 1.81 2.32 -10.09
N PRO A 340 1.97 1.24 -10.88
CA PRO A 340 1.37 -0.04 -10.51
C PRO A 340 1.93 -0.48 -9.14
N LEU A 341 1.05 -0.89 -8.21
CA LEU A 341 1.41 -1.36 -6.86
C LEU A 341 2.48 -2.46 -6.78
N GLY A 342 2.79 -3.09 -7.91
CA GLY A 342 3.87 -4.04 -8.09
C GLY A 342 3.79 -4.64 -9.48
N SER A 343 4.95 -5.00 -10.05
CA SER A 343 5.02 -5.73 -11.32
C SER A 343 4.79 -7.23 -11.16
N THR A 344 4.48 -7.70 -9.94
CA THR A 344 4.34 -9.12 -9.62
C THR A 344 2.95 -9.45 -9.07
N PRO A 345 2.41 -10.66 -9.32
CA PRO A 345 1.12 -11.13 -8.81
C PRO A 345 0.98 -11.15 -7.27
N ALA A 346 2.09 -10.93 -6.55
CA ALA A 346 2.15 -10.88 -5.09
C ALA A 346 1.61 -9.57 -4.50
N SER A 347 1.58 -8.47 -5.27
CA SER A 347 1.03 -7.18 -4.83
C SER A 347 -0.49 -7.14 -5.03
N ASN A 348 -1.24 -7.29 -3.94
CA ASN A 348 -2.71 -7.27 -3.98
C ASN A 348 -3.34 -6.38 -2.88
N PRO A 349 -4.63 -5.99 -2.98
CA PRO A 349 -5.33 -5.13 -2.05
C PRO A 349 -5.25 -5.63 -0.63
N ALA A 350 -5.30 -6.95 -0.44
CA ALA A 350 -5.17 -7.54 0.88
C ALA A 350 -3.81 -7.20 1.52
N THR A 351 -2.71 -7.38 0.78
CA THR A 351 -1.36 -7.05 1.25
C THR A 351 -1.12 -5.55 1.36
N TYR A 352 -1.62 -4.75 0.42
CA TYR A 352 -1.39 -3.32 0.39
C TYR A 352 -2.14 -2.57 1.49
N THR A 353 -3.41 -2.92 1.73
CA THR A 353 -4.20 -2.32 2.83
C THR A 353 -3.80 -2.83 4.21
N GLY A 354 -2.93 -3.84 4.28
CA GLY A 354 -2.52 -4.51 5.52
C GLY A 354 -3.62 -5.40 6.12
N VAL A 355 -4.81 -5.47 5.53
CA VAL A 355 -5.91 -6.31 6.03
C VAL A 355 -5.54 -7.80 6.02
N PHE A 356 -4.62 -8.20 5.13
CA PHE A 356 -4.17 -9.58 5.05
C PHE A 356 -3.45 -10.06 6.30
N ASP A 357 -2.78 -9.17 7.03
CA ASP A 357 -2.08 -9.54 8.27
C ASP A 357 -3.08 -9.97 9.35
N GLU A 358 -4.18 -9.24 9.47
CA GLU A 358 -5.27 -9.56 10.40
C GLU A 358 -6.01 -10.84 9.98
N ILE A 359 -6.20 -11.07 8.67
CA ILE A 359 -6.75 -12.32 8.14
C ILE A 359 -5.83 -13.51 8.45
N ARG A 360 -4.52 -13.38 8.24
CA ARG A 360 -3.54 -14.45 8.56
C ARG A 360 -3.50 -14.76 10.05
N GLU A 361 -3.60 -13.73 10.90
CA GLU A 361 -3.68 -13.89 12.34
C GLU A 361 -4.96 -14.63 12.76
N LEU A 362 -6.10 -14.32 12.14
CA LEU A 362 -7.35 -15.05 12.33
C LEU A 362 -7.19 -16.54 11.98
N PHE A 363 -6.67 -16.85 10.79
CA PHE A 363 -6.50 -18.24 10.34
C PHE A 363 -5.55 -19.03 11.25
N ALA A 364 -4.50 -18.41 11.78
CA ALA A 364 -3.57 -19.05 12.73
C ALA A 364 -4.21 -19.35 14.11
N ARG A 365 -5.34 -18.71 14.43
CA ARG A 365 -6.06 -18.89 15.70
C ARG A 365 -7.16 -19.94 15.64
N LEU A 366 -7.52 -20.42 14.45
CA LEU A 366 -8.51 -21.46 14.29
C LEU A 366 -8.09 -22.77 14.97
N PRO A 367 -9.04 -23.57 15.50
CA PRO A 367 -8.73 -24.85 16.14
C PRO A 367 -7.84 -25.74 15.27
N ASP A 368 -8.21 -25.96 14.01
CA ASP A 368 -7.42 -26.78 13.06
C ASP A 368 -5.97 -26.31 12.93
N SER A 369 -5.76 -24.98 12.90
CA SER A 369 -4.42 -24.38 12.87
C SER A 369 -3.67 -24.59 14.16
N LYS A 370 -4.33 -24.51 15.32
CA LYS A 370 -3.71 -24.71 16.63
C LYS A 370 -3.26 -26.16 16.80
N VAL A 371 -4.10 -27.12 16.39
CA VAL A 371 -3.79 -28.55 16.37
C VAL A 371 -2.56 -28.84 15.52
N ARG A 372 -2.47 -28.22 14.34
CA ARG A 372 -1.34 -28.39 13.41
C ARG A 372 -0.13 -27.52 13.76
N GLY A 373 -0.28 -26.56 14.67
CA GLY A 373 0.75 -25.58 15.06
C GLY A 373 1.06 -24.53 14.03
N TYR A 374 0.13 -24.27 13.12
CA TYR A 374 0.30 -23.23 12.13
C TYR A 374 0.37 -21.87 12.81
N ARG A 375 1.27 -21.05 12.27
CA ARG A 375 1.49 -19.65 12.67
C ARG A 375 1.07 -18.75 11.50
N PRO A 376 0.88 -17.43 11.72
CA PRO A 376 0.49 -16.51 10.64
C PRO A 376 1.42 -16.54 9.42
N ALA A 377 2.69 -16.95 9.61
CA ALA A 377 3.65 -17.14 8.53
C ALA A 377 3.27 -18.27 7.55
N ARG A 378 2.63 -19.35 8.01
CA ARG A 378 2.15 -20.45 7.16
C ARG A 378 1.11 -19.95 6.14
N PHE A 379 0.29 -19.00 6.57
CA PHE A 379 -0.78 -18.40 5.77
C PHE A 379 -0.28 -17.25 4.87
N SER A 380 1.03 -17.00 4.80
CA SER A 380 1.61 -16.02 3.89
C SER A 380 2.03 -16.69 2.59
N PHE A 381 1.50 -16.25 1.44
CA PHE A 381 1.97 -16.71 0.14
C PHE A 381 3.38 -16.18 -0.20
N ASN A 382 3.85 -15.13 0.50
CA ASN A 382 5.19 -14.55 0.32
C ASN A 382 6.29 -15.28 1.12
N ARG A 383 5.94 -16.27 1.94
CA ARG A 383 6.92 -17.01 2.76
C ARG A 383 6.82 -18.51 2.49
N SER A 384 7.97 -19.18 2.50
CA SER A 384 8.03 -20.63 2.41
C SER A 384 7.30 -21.30 3.57
N GLY A 385 6.82 -22.52 3.31
CA GLY A 385 6.15 -23.36 4.30
C GLY A 385 4.70 -23.68 3.94
N GLY A 386 3.84 -22.68 3.75
CA GLY A 386 2.43 -22.91 3.38
C GLY A 386 2.07 -22.56 1.94
N ARG A 387 2.90 -21.75 1.28
CA ARG A 387 2.74 -21.40 -0.14
C ARG A 387 2.97 -22.62 -1.05
N CYS A 388 2.49 -22.53 -2.28
CA CYS A 388 2.91 -23.43 -3.35
C CYS A 388 4.36 -23.09 -3.74
N GLU A 389 5.27 -24.03 -3.62
CA GLU A 389 6.69 -23.79 -3.93
C GLU A 389 6.94 -23.74 -5.44
N THR A 390 6.13 -24.39 -6.27
CA THR A 390 6.29 -24.40 -7.73
C THR A 390 6.12 -23.02 -8.37
N CYS A 391 5.19 -22.21 -7.86
CA CYS A 391 5.00 -20.83 -8.31
C CYS A 391 5.51 -19.81 -7.29
N GLU A 392 6.19 -20.28 -6.24
CA GLU A 392 6.65 -19.48 -5.09
C GLU A 392 5.55 -18.60 -4.46
N GLY A 393 4.30 -19.08 -4.48
CA GLY A 393 3.13 -18.36 -3.96
C GLY A 393 2.51 -17.32 -4.90
N ASN A 394 3.02 -17.15 -6.13
CA ASN A 394 2.42 -16.22 -7.10
C ASN A 394 1.08 -16.73 -7.68
N GLY A 395 0.84 -18.05 -7.66
CA GLY A 395 -0.32 -18.68 -8.31
C GLY A 395 -0.18 -18.78 -9.84
N GLN A 396 0.80 -18.09 -10.40
CA GLN A 396 1.11 -18.04 -11.82
C GLN A 396 2.63 -18.20 -12.02
N LYS A 397 3.04 -18.65 -13.21
CA LYS A 397 4.43 -18.70 -13.65
C LYS A 397 4.63 -17.68 -14.76
N CYS A 398 5.69 -16.89 -14.68
CA CYS A 398 6.07 -15.98 -15.75
C CYS A 398 6.81 -16.76 -16.84
N ILE A 399 6.31 -16.72 -18.07
CA ILE A 399 7.00 -17.24 -19.25
C ILE A 399 7.66 -16.06 -19.94
N GLU A 400 8.99 -16.09 -19.96
CA GLU A 400 9.78 -15.08 -20.64
C GLU A 400 9.67 -15.27 -22.16
N MET A 401 9.34 -14.18 -22.87
CA MET A 401 9.13 -14.20 -24.31
C MET A 401 10.16 -13.29 -25.01
N HIS A 402 10.77 -13.74 -26.10
CA HIS A 402 11.87 -13.00 -26.74
C HIS A 402 11.46 -11.68 -27.43
N PHE A 403 10.22 -11.56 -27.91
CA PHE A 403 9.76 -10.41 -28.71
C PHE A 403 8.39 -9.86 -28.30
N LEU A 404 7.72 -10.54 -27.38
CA LEU A 404 6.42 -10.15 -26.83
C LEU A 404 6.60 -9.88 -25.34
N PRO A 405 5.72 -9.09 -24.71
CA PRO A 405 5.70 -8.98 -23.26
C PRO A 405 5.57 -10.36 -22.60
N ASP A 406 6.26 -10.55 -21.49
CA ASP A 406 6.18 -11.80 -20.72
C ASP A 406 4.74 -12.12 -20.35
N VAL A 407 4.40 -13.41 -20.41
CA VAL A 407 3.04 -13.88 -20.18
C VAL A 407 3.00 -14.67 -18.88
N TRP A 408 2.04 -14.33 -18.02
CA TRP A 408 1.76 -15.07 -16.80
C TRP A 408 0.76 -16.18 -17.10
N VAL A 409 1.18 -17.42 -16.91
CA VAL A 409 0.31 -18.60 -17.03
C VAL A 409 -0.06 -19.13 -15.66
N GLU A 410 -1.26 -19.68 -15.53
CA GLU A 410 -1.72 -20.30 -14.29
C GLU A 410 -0.79 -21.45 -13.86
N CYS A 411 -0.46 -21.53 -12.57
CA CYS A 411 0.35 -22.61 -12.05
C CYS A 411 -0.42 -23.94 -12.08
N GLU A 412 0.12 -24.95 -12.75
CA GLU A 412 -0.49 -26.27 -12.91
C GLU A 412 -0.68 -27.01 -11.56
N ASP A 413 0.24 -26.82 -10.61
CA ASP A 413 0.24 -27.55 -9.33
C ASP A 413 -0.80 -27.01 -8.34
N CYS A 414 -0.87 -25.69 -8.19
CA CYS A 414 -1.82 -25.07 -7.26
C CYS A 414 -3.10 -24.56 -7.92
N ARG A 415 -3.17 -24.54 -9.26
CA ARG A 415 -4.30 -24.02 -10.04
C ARG A 415 -4.73 -22.62 -9.57
N GLY A 416 -3.76 -21.71 -9.54
CA GLY A 416 -3.98 -20.33 -9.09
C GLY A 416 -4.11 -20.13 -7.57
N LYS A 417 -4.29 -21.19 -6.77
CA LYS A 417 -4.61 -21.06 -5.33
C LYS A 417 -3.47 -20.58 -4.44
N ARG A 418 -2.24 -20.49 -4.94
CA ARG A 418 -1.03 -19.97 -4.24
C ARG A 418 -0.54 -20.76 -3.01
N TYR A 419 -1.31 -21.72 -2.50
CA TYR A 419 -1.00 -22.48 -1.28
C TYR A 419 -0.95 -23.98 -1.53
N ASN A 420 -0.27 -24.69 -0.63
CA ASN A 420 -0.29 -26.16 -0.60
C ASN A 420 -1.61 -26.71 -0.01
N PRO A 421 -1.99 -27.95 -0.35
CA PRO A 421 -3.25 -28.54 0.09
C PRO A 421 -3.43 -28.58 1.62
N GLU A 422 -2.35 -28.75 2.38
CA GLU A 422 -2.39 -28.82 3.85
C GLU A 422 -2.79 -27.47 4.47
N THR A 423 -2.34 -26.36 3.86
CA THR A 423 -2.72 -25.01 4.29
C THR A 423 -4.17 -24.69 3.92
N LEU A 424 -4.63 -25.16 2.74
CA LEU A 424 -6.00 -24.97 2.25
C LEU A 424 -7.05 -25.77 3.04
N ALA A 425 -6.63 -26.82 3.75
CA ALA A 425 -7.52 -27.62 4.58
C ALA A 425 -8.08 -26.83 5.79
N VAL A 426 -7.39 -25.77 6.23
CA VAL A 426 -7.88 -24.91 7.31
C VAL A 426 -8.96 -23.97 6.77
N LYS A 427 -10.14 -24.00 7.37
CA LYS A 427 -11.31 -23.24 6.91
C LYS A 427 -11.89 -22.33 7.99
N PHE A 428 -12.19 -21.09 7.63
CA PHE A 428 -13.01 -20.18 8.41
C PHE A 428 -14.41 -20.10 7.78
N ARG A 429 -15.47 -20.44 8.53
CA ARG A 429 -16.86 -20.46 8.01
C ARG A 429 -16.99 -21.22 6.67
N GLY A 430 -16.28 -22.34 6.54
CA GLY A 430 -16.26 -23.18 5.34
C GLY A 430 -15.36 -22.69 4.19
N LYS A 431 -14.66 -21.55 4.35
CA LYS A 431 -13.78 -20.95 3.32
C LYS A 431 -12.31 -21.10 3.69
N SER A 432 -11.50 -21.57 2.76
CA SER A 432 -10.04 -21.60 2.88
C SER A 432 -9.43 -20.20 2.72
N ILE A 433 -8.14 -20.04 3.04
CA ILE A 433 -7.48 -18.75 2.83
C ILE A 433 -7.40 -18.34 1.34
N ALA A 434 -7.28 -19.30 0.43
CA ALA A 434 -7.33 -19.01 -1.01
C ALA A 434 -8.74 -18.56 -1.42
N ASP A 435 -9.78 -19.23 -0.93
CA ASP A 435 -11.16 -18.86 -1.21
C ASP A 435 -11.43 -17.41 -0.75
N VAL A 436 -10.89 -17.00 0.40
CA VAL A 436 -11.01 -15.62 0.90
C VAL A 436 -10.29 -14.61 0.00
N LEU A 437 -9.15 -14.96 -0.58
CA LEU A 437 -8.42 -14.08 -1.51
C LEU A 437 -9.11 -13.96 -2.88
N GLU A 438 -9.85 -14.99 -3.29
CA GLU A 438 -10.65 -15.00 -4.53
C GLU A 438 -12.00 -14.26 -4.36
N MET A 439 -12.44 -14.00 -3.13
CA MET A 439 -13.66 -13.25 -2.87
C MET A 439 -13.51 -11.78 -3.26
N SER A 440 -14.61 -11.20 -3.76
CA SER A 440 -14.74 -9.76 -3.89
C SER A 440 -14.67 -9.09 -2.52
N ILE A 441 -14.17 -7.85 -2.46
CA ILE A 441 -14.06 -7.07 -1.22
C ILE A 441 -15.44 -6.94 -0.55
N GLY A 442 -16.52 -6.79 -1.33
CA GLY A 442 -17.90 -6.77 -0.81
C GLY A 442 -18.29 -8.08 -0.11
N GLN A 443 -18.01 -9.24 -0.73
CA GLN A 443 -18.27 -10.54 -0.10
C GLN A 443 -17.39 -10.77 1.15
N ALA A 444 -16.14 -10.29 1.12
CA ALA A 444 -15.26 -10.39 2.27
C ALA A 444 -15.74 -9.52 3.44
N LEU A 445 -16.28 -8.34 3.15
CA LEU A 445 -16.90 -7.46 4.14
C LEU A 445 -18.07 -8.18 4.84
N GLU A 446 -18.94 -8.85 4.09
CA GLU A 446 -20.02 -9.68 4.64
C GLU A 446 -19.49 -10.82 5.51
N LEU A 447 -18.44 -11.52 5.05
CA LEU A 447 -17.84 -12.65 5.78
C LEU A 447 -17.21 -12.22 7.12
N PHE A 448 -16.58 -11.04 7.15
CA PHE A 448 -15.82 -10.52 8.28
C PHE A 448 -16.53 -9.39 9.04
N ASP A 449 -17.85 -9.22 8.85
CA ASP A 449 -18.62 -8.11 9.45
C ASP A 449 -18.48 -8.04 10.99
N ASN A 450 -18.39 -9.20 11.66
CA ASN A 450 -18.24 -9.27 13.11
C ASN A 450 -16.81 -9.03 13.62
N LEU A 451 -15.85 -8.70 12.74
CA LEU A 451 -14.44 -8.50 13.07
C LEU A 451 -14.00 -7.07 12.72
N PRO A 452 -14.05 -6.12 13.67
CA PRO A 452 -13.84 -4.68 13.42
C PRO A 452 -12.51 -4.34 12.75
N LYS A 453 -11.45 -5.06 13.11
CA LYS A 453 -10.10 -4.87 12.57
C LYS A 453 -10.00 -5.18 11.07
N ILE A 454 -10.84 -6.10 10.58
CA ILE A 454 -10.90 -6.49 9.17
C ILE A 454 -11.99 -5.67 8.46
N ARG A 455 -13.17 -5.51 9.09
CA ARG A 455 -14.29 -4.71 8.58
C ARG A 455 -13.89 -3.28 8.23
N GLY A 456 -13.09 -2.61 9.09
CA GLY A 456 -12.68 -1.22 8.88
C GLY A 456 -12.01 -0.98 7.52
N PRO A 457 -10.86 -1.60 7.24
CA PRO A 457 -10.19 -1.48 5.94
C PRO A 457 -11.09 -1.87 4.74
N LEU A 458 -11.86 -2.97 4.84
CA LEU A 458 -12.73 -3.43 3.75
C LEU A 458 -13.87 -2.45 3.45
N SER A 459 -14.48 -1.86 4.49
CA SER A 459 -15.55 -0.88 4.31
C SER A 459 -15.09 0.41 3.65
N VAL A 460 -13.82 0.81 3.87
CA VAL A 460 -13.22 1.95 3.15
C VAL A 460 -13.08 1.60 1.67
N LEU A 461 -12.61 0.40 1.34
CA LEU A 461 -12.51 -0.07 -0.05
C LEU A 461 -13.89 -0.15 -0.74
N CYS A 462 -14.92 -0.62 -0.04
CA CYS A 462 -16.29 -0.59 -0.58
C CYS A 462 -16.80 0.84 -0.77
N ALA A 463 -16.51 1.75 0.16
CA ALA A 463 -16.95 3.14 0.09
C ALA A 463 -16.32 3.91 -1.08
N ILE A 464 -15.11 3.54 -1.51
CA ILE A 464 -14.48 4.08 -2.72
C ILE A 464 -14.92 3.35 -4.01
N GLY A 465 -15.91 2.46 -3.93
CA GLY A 465 -16.47 1.76 -5.09
C GLY A 465 -15.64 0.57 -5.58
N LEU A 466 -14.71 0.05 -4.78
CA LEU A 466 -13.87 -1.10 -5.12
C LEU A 466 -14.42 -2.41 -4.54
N ASP A 467 -15.70 -2.47 -4.20
CA ASP A 467 -16.37 -3.66 -3.64
C ASP A 467 -16.31 -4.88 -4.59
N TYR A 468 -16.22 -4.63 -5.89
CA TYR A 468 -16.13 -5.65 -6.94
C TYR A 468 -14.75 -6.27 -7.11
N LEU A 469 -13.68 -5.59 -6.70
CA LEU A 469 -12.31 -6.10 -6.85
C LEU A 469 -12.11 -7.31 -5.94
N THR A 470 -11.36 -8.29 -6.42
CA THR A 470 -10.97 -9.42 -5.58
C THR A 470 -9.88 -9.00 -4.60
N LEU A 471 -9.92 -9.50 -3.36
CA LEU A 471 -8.91 -9.19 -2.34
C LEU A 471 -7.47 -9.49 -2.81
N GLY A 472 -7.33 -10.46 -3.72
CA GLY A 472 -6.09 -10.88 -4.37
C GLY A 472 -5.62 -10.07 -5.60
N GLN A 473 -6.30 -9.01 -6.03
CA GLN A 473 -6.05 -8.28 -7.30
C GLN A 473 -5.57 -6.83 -7.13
N SER A 474 -4.32 -6.49 -7.50
CA SER A 474 -3.65 -5.16 -7.39
C SER A 474 -4.52 -3.89 -7.57
N ALA A 475 -4.36 -2.84 -6.73
CA ALA A 475 -5.15 -1.58 -6.80
C ALA A 475 -4.46 -0.31 -6.20
N ASN A 476 -4.64 0.90 -6.74
CA ASN A 476 -3.98 2.18 -6.30
C ASN A 476 -4.98 3.22 -5.65
N THR A 477 -4.58 4.23 -4.81
CA THR A 477 -5.49 5.32 -4.27
C THR A 477 -4.86 6.54 -3.50
N VAL A 478 -5.25 7.85 -3.56
CA VAL A 478 -4.85 9.05 -4.39
C VAL A 478 -4.59 10.34 -3.52
N VAL A 479 -3.68 11.26 -3.97
CA VAL A 479 -3.77 12.75 -3.88
C VAL A 479 -4.01 13.29 -5.29
N VAL A 480 -4.96 14.22 -5.47
CA VAL A 480 -5.66 14.40 -6.76
C VAL A 480 -5.04 15.53 -7.61
N ILE A 481 -4.23 15.16 -8.61
CA ILE A 481 -3.93 16.03 -9.78
C ILE A 481 -4.94 15.63 -10.85
N GLU A 482 -5.86 16.52 -11.20
CA GLU A 482 -7.01 16.16 -12.03
C GLU A 482 -7.25 17.09 -13.20
N HIS A 483 -7.88 16.49 -14.21
CA HIS A 483 -8.38 17.16 -15.40
C HIS A 483 -9.90 16.97 -15.55
N ASN A 484 -10.50 16.03 -14.79
CA ASN A 484 -11.93 15.79 -14.84
C ASN A 484 -12.72 16.93 -14.16
N LEU A 485 -13.59 17.58 -14.93
CA LEU A 485 -14.40 18.72 -14.48
C LEU A 485 -15.37 18.36 -13.34
N ASP A 486 -15.83 17.11 -13.25
CA ASP A 486 -16.71 16.67 -12.17
C ASP A 486 -15.98 16.57 -10.82
N VAL A 487 -14.70 16.21 -10.83
CA VAL A 487 -13.87 16.26 -9.62
C VAL A 487 -13.53 17.71 -9.27
N ILE A 488 -13.16 18.50 -10.28
CA ILE A 488 -12.77 19.92 -10.09
C ILE A 488 -13.94 20.74 -9.53
N LYS A 489 -15.18 20.57 -10.03
CA LYS A 489 -16.36 21.32 -9.54
C LYS A 489 -16.74 21.00 -8.09
N THR A 490 -16.35 19.83 -7.58
CA THR A 490 -16.62 19.40 -6.19
C THR A 490 -15.52 19.81 -5.21
N ALA A 491 -14.37 20.29 -5.71
CA ALA A 491 -13.25 20.73 -4.88
C ALA A 491 -13.59 21.97 -4.04
N ASP A 492 -13.06 22.05 -2.82
CA ASP A 492 -13.21 23.23 -1.96
C ASP A 492 -12.28 24.37 -2.42
N TRP A 493 -11.12 24.02 -2.97
CA TRP A 493 -10.10 24.95 -3.47
C TRP A 493 -9.49 24.43 -4.78
N ILE A 494 -9.19 25.33 -5.72
CA ILE A 494 -8.52 25.05 -6.99
C ILE A 494 -7.23 25.85 -7.07
N ILE A 495 -6.18 25.22 -7.59
CA ILE A 495 -4.96 25.89 -8.05
C ILE A 495 -4.77 25.54 -9.53
N ASP A 496 -4.89 26.53 -10.40
CA ASP A 496 -4.78 26.37 -11.85
C ASP A 496 -3.38 26.78 -12.34
N LEU A 497 -2.68 25.85 -13.00
CA LEU A 497 -1.33 26.05 -13.54
C LEU A 497 -1.34 26.24 -15.06
N GLY A 498 -0.61 27.24 -15.56
CA GLY A 498 -0.61 27.57 -16.99
C GLY A 498 0.18 28.86 -17.26
N PRO A 499 -0.27 29.73 -18.20
CA PRO A 499 -1.47 29.60 -19.06
C PRO A 499 -1.34 28.54 -20.16
N HIS A 500 -0.11 28.18 -20.53
CA HIS A 500 0.19 27.18 -21.55
C HIS A 500 1.11 26.08 -21.01
N ALA A 501 1.50 25.15 -21.87
CA ALA A 501 2.36 24.02 -21.54
C ALA A 501 3.84 24.33 -21.80
N GLY A 502 4.75 23.55 -21.20
CA GLY A 502 6.18 23.64 -21.49
C GLY A 502 6.80 24.99 -21.10
N SER A 503 7.60 25.60 -21.98
CA SER A 503 8.32 26.85 -21.70
C SER A 503 7.41 28.04 -21.43
N GLU A 504 6.17 28.01 -21.91
CA GLU A 504 5.15 29.04 -21.73
C GLU A 504 4.24 28.79 -20.51
N GLY A 505 4.48 27.70 -19.79
CA GLY A 505 3.80 27.36 -18.54
C GLY A 505 4.60 27.69 -17.29
N GLY A 506 4.21 27.06 -16.19
CA GLY A 506 4.93 27.15 -14.92
C GLY A 506 4.52 28.33 -14.03
N TRP A 507 3.34 28.91 -14.25
CA TRP A 507 2.73 29.96 -13.43
C TRP A 507 1.45 29.47 -12.78
N ILE A 508 1.11 30.01 -11.59
CA ILE A 508 -0.25 29.93 -11.05
C ILE A 508 -1.09 31.00 -11.75
N VAL A 509 -2.07 30.56 -12.54
CA VAL A 509 -2.97 31.39 -13.33
C VAL A 509 -4.12 31.89 -12.47
N ALA A 510 -4.71 30.99 -11.69
CA ALA A 510 -5.78 31.29 -10.76
C ALA A 510 -5.72 30.38 -9.54
N GLU A 511 -6.20 30.89 -8.41
CA GLU A 511 -6.38 30.14 -7.18
C GLU A 511 -7.61 30.66 -6.45
N GLY A 512 -8.37 29.78 -5.80
CA GLY A 512 -9.61 30.13 -5.12
C GLY A 512 -10.60 28.98 -5.10
N THR A 513 -11.84 29.26 -4.70
CA THR A 513 -12.94 28.32 -4.92
C THR A 513 -13.21 28.16 -6.43
N PRO A 514 -13.86 27.06 -6.87
CA PRO A 514 -14.32 26.91 -8.25
C PRO A 514 -15.05 28.13 -8.81
N GLU A 515 -15.90 28.77 -7.99
CA GLU A 515 -16.63 29.98 -8.35
C GLU A 515 -15.70 31.19 -8.49
N ASP A 516 -14.72 31.37 -7.60
CA ASP A 516 -13.74 32.47 -7.68
C ASP A 516 -12.92 32.40 -8.96
N VAL A 517 -12.46 31.20 -9.33
CA VAL A 517 -11.68 30.96 -10.54
C VAL A 517 -12.48 31.33 -11.79
N VAL A 518 -13.77 30.98 -11.85
CA VAL A 518 -14.67 31.36 -12.95
C VAL A 518 -15.01 32.85 -12.96
N GLN A 519 -15.17 33.48 -11.78
CA GLN A 519 -15.48 34.91 -11.70
C GLN A 519 -14.36 35.81 -12.25
N ARG A 520 -13.09 35.40 -12.11
CA ARG A 520 -11.95 36.16 -12.65
C ARG A 520 -12.04 36.36 -14.18
N LEU A 521 -12.57 35.39 -14.93
CA LEU A 521 -12.83 35.55 -16.37
C LEU A 521 -13.78 36.71 -16.70
N ARG A 522 -14.79 36.96 -15.84
CA ARG A 522 -15.82 37.98 -16.08
C ARG A 522 -15.31 39.42 -15.90
N VAL A 523 -14.25 39.59 -15.10
CA VAL A 523 -13.65 40.92 -14.81
C VAL A 523 -12.75 41.37 -15.95
N GLU A 524 -11.99 40.46 -16.56
CA GLU A 524 -11.08 40.76 -17.67
C GLU A 524 -11.81 41.14 -18.96
N GLY A 525 -12.99 40.57 -19.22
CA GLY A 525 -13.81 40.86 -20.41
C GLY A 525 -14.43 42.26 -20.46
N ARG A 526 -14.47 43.01 -19.35
CA ARG A 526 -15.07 44.36 -19.30
C ARG A 526 -14.06 45.51 -19.42
N GLY A 527 -12.75 45.25 -19.31
CA GLY A 527 -11.72 46.29 -19.24
C GLY A 527 -10.99 46.64 -20.56
N SER A 528 -11.13 45.83 -21.61
CA SER A 528 -10.25 45.91 -22.80
C SER A 528 -10.85 46.70 -24.00
N ARG A 529 -11.53 47.82 -23.76
CA ARG A 529 -12.03 48.68 -24.85
C ARG A 529 -11.62 50.15 -24.80
N ASP A 530 -10.93 50.61 -23.76
CA ASP A 530 -10.64 52.04 -23.65
C ASP A 530 -9.34 52.31 -22.89
N ARG A 531 -8.20 52.19 -23.58
CA ARG A 531 -6.91 52.73 -23.11
C ARG A 531 -5.86 52.77 -24.22
N THR A 532 -6.08 53.64 -25.19
CA THR A 532 -5.00 54.17 -26.04
C THR A 532 -4.44 55.46 -25.42
N SER A 533 -3.11 55.48 -25.29
CA SER A 533 -2.22 56.64 -25.17
C SER A 533 -1.76 57.13 -23.78
N ARG A 534 -0.44 57.36 -23.74
CA ARG A 534 0.42 58.13 -22.81
C ARG A 534 1.06 57.40 -21.64
N GLN A 535 2.29 56.93 -21.92
CA GLN A 535 3.37 56.78 -20.94
C GLN A 535 3.96 58.16 -20.60
N SER A 536 4.25 58.39 -19.31
CA SER A 536 5.36 59.25 -18.87
C SER A 536 5.90 58.72 -17.54
N ALA A 537 7.22 58.87 -17.40
CA ALA A 537 8.09 58.32 -16.37
C ALA A 537 8.02 59.05 -15.02
N ASP A 538 8.71 58.45 -14.03
CA ASP A 538 8.94 58.84 -12.63
C ASP A 538 7.82 58.51 -11.64
N ASP A 539 8.05 57.48 -10.79
CA ASP A 539 8.27 57.71 -9.35
C ASP A 539 8.79 56.42 -8.67
N THR A 540 9.79 56.59 -7.81
CA THR A 540 10.44 55.55 -7.00
C THR A 540 9.90 55.61 -5.57
N SER A 541 9.01 54.69 -5.17
CA SER A 541 8.90 54.20 -3.79
C SER A 541 7.81 53.12 -3.60
N GLN A 542 8.14 52.12 -2.77
CA GLN A 542 7.34 51.01 -2.22
C GLN A 542 7.18 49.72 -3.07
N PRO A 543 7.63 48.55 -2.59
CA PRO A 543 7.20 47.25 -3.11
C PRO A 543 5.95 46.81 -2.35
N SER A 544 4.77 47.23 -2.82
CA SER A 544 3.49 46.70 -2.38
C SER A 544 2.72 46.14 -3.56
N THR A 545 2.32 44.87 -3.40
CA THR A 545 1.43 44.06 -4.24
C THR A 545 1.94 43.57 -5.60
N ILE A 546 1.78 42.26 -5.76
CA ILE A 546 2.26 41.41 -6.84
C ILE A 546 1.63 41.85 -8.17
N ASN A 547 2.48 42.14 -9.15
CA ASN A 547 2.12 42.43 -10.53
C ASN A 547 1.69 41.13 -11.24
N HIS A 548 0.50 40.61 -10.94
CA HIS A 548 -0.12 39.59 -11.79
C HIS A 548 -0.68 40.28 -13.03
N GLN A 549 -0.01 40.15 -14.17
CA GLN A 549 -0.76 40.25 -15.42
C GLN A 549 -1.85 39.16 -15.37
N PRO A 550 -3.12 39.50 -15.63
CA PRO A 550 -4.17 38.50 -15.64
C PRO A 550 -3.91 37.51 -16.77
N PHE A 551 -3.47 36.30 -16.41
CA PHE A 551 -3.33 35.20 -17.36
C PHE A 551 -4.71 34.56 -17.56
N ARG A 552 -5.06 34.28 -18.81
CA ARG A 552 -6.30 33.60 -19.18
C ARG A 552 -6.30 32.17 -18.64
N SER A 553 -7.30 31.81 -17.84
CA SER A 553 -7.49 30.44 -17.32
C SER A 553 -8.32 29.58 -18.27
N LEU A 554 -7.69 28.59 -18.90
CA LEU A 554 -8.39 27.59 -19.73
C LEU A 554 -9.29 26.68 -18.89
N THR A 555 -8.88 26.35 -17.66
CA THR A 555 -9.73 25.56 -16.75
C THR A 555 -11.02 26.31 -16.43
N ALA A 556 -10.95 27.62 -16.15
CA ALA A 556 -12.11 28.44 -15.84
C ALA A 556 -13.13 28.48 -16.98
N GLU A 557 -12.67 28.49 -18.24
CA GLU A 557 -13.56 28.52 -19.41
C GLU A 557 -14.34 27.22 -19.58
N CYS A 558 -13.69 26.08 -19.35
CA CYS A 558 -14.33 24.77 -19.36
C CYS A 558 -15.25 24.57 -18.14
N LEU A 559 -14.88 25.13 -16.98
CA LEU A 559 -15.64 24.96 -15.72
C LEU A 559 -16.89 25.85 -15.65
N ALA A 560 -16.87 27.02 -16.28
CA ALA A 560 -17.97 27.98 -16.27
C ALA A 560 -19.34 27.40 -16.69
N PRO A 561 -19.48 26.70 -17.83
CA PRO A 561 -20.76 26.09 -18.22
C PRO A 561 -21.18 24.95 -17.28
N VAL A 562 -20.21 24.21 -16.72
CA VAL A 562 -20.48 23.08 -15.81
C VAL A 562 -21.06 23.56 -14.48
N LEU A 563 -20.50 24.62 -13.89
CA LEU A 563 -21.04 25.22 -12.65
C LEU A 563 -22.41 25.86 -12.88
N ALA A 564 -22.63 26.47 -14.07
CA ALA A 564 -23.90 27.09 -14.39
C ALA A 564 -25.06 26.09 -14.56
N ALA A 565 -24.77 24.89 -15.08
CA ALA A 565 -25.77 23.85 -15.33
C ALA A 565 -25.95 22.85 -14.18
N GLY A 566 -25.00 22.78 -13.23
CA GLY A 566 -24.97 21.73 -12.21
C GLY A 566 -25.96 21.90 -11.06
N ILE A 567 -26.44 20.77 -10.54
CA ILE A 567 -27.35 20.69 -9.39
C ILE A 567 -26.56 20.85 -8.09
N HIS A 568 -27.03 21.72 -7.18
CA HIS A 568 -26.42 21.93 -5.87
C HIS A 568 -27.08 21.08 -4.78
N GLY A 569 -26.32 20.57 -3.83
CA GLY A 569 -26.83 19.77 -2.72
C GLY A 569 -25.82 19.53 -1.61
N ASP A 570 -26.25 18.83 -0.57
CA ASP A 570 -25.44 18.57 0.62
C ASP A 570 -24.40 17.47 0.37
N ARG A 571 -23.21 17.67 0.93
CA ARG A 571 -22.11 16.70 0.84
C ARG A 571 -22.27 15.63 1.92
N GLU A 572 -22.46 14.38 1.50
CA GLU A 572 -22.41 13.25 2.44
C GLU A 572 -21.02 13.19 3.10
N SER A 573 -21.00 13.25 4.44
CA SER A 573 -19.77 13.15 5.20
C SER A 573 -19.44 11.69 5.51
N PHE A 574 -18.31 11.21 4.98
CA PHE A 574 -17.80 9.89 5.34
C PHE A 574 -17.12 9.96 6.71
N ASP A 575 -17.78 9.47 7.76
CA ASP A 575 -17.19 9.35 9.10
C ASP A 575 -16.41 8.04 9.25
N ALA A 576 -15.11 8.08 8.95
CA ALA A 576 -14.19 6.96 9.13
C ALA A 576 -14.05 6.49 10.60
N ALA A 577 -14.38 7.34 11.59
CA ALA A 577 -14.29 6.99 13.00
C ALA A 577 -15.46 6.11 13.45
N SER A 578 -16.68 6.38 12.95
CA SER A 578 -17.87 5.56 13.22
C SER A 578 -17.68 4.10 12.80
N ILE A 579 -16.98 3.87 11.68
CA ILE A 579 -16.73 2.56 11.11
C ILE A 579 -15.86 1.69 12.02
N LYS A 580 -14.89 2.27 12.74
CA LYS A 580 -13.96 1.54 13.60
C LYS A 580 -14.52 1.21 14.99
N GLN A 581 -15.68 1.74 15.36
CA GLN A 581 -16.27 1.47 16.68
C GLN A 581 -16.74 0.02 16.78
N LYS A 582 -16.44 -0.61 17.94
CA LYS A 582 -16.94 -1.94 18.28
C LYS A 582 -18.46 -1.87 18.49
N ARG A 583 -19.21 -2.68 17.76
CA ARG A 583 -20.65 -2.91 17.93
C ARG A 583 -20.90 -4.02 18.95
N LYS A 584 -22.11 -4.04 19.51
CA LYS A 584 -22.56 -5.10 20.41
C LYS A 584 -22.66 -6.42 19.62
N GLY A 585 -21.84 -7.41 19.95
CA GLY A 585 -21.74 -8.70 19.24
C GLY A 585 -20.49 -8.87 18.37
N ASP A 586 -19.64 -7.85 18.26
CA ASP A 586 -18.35 -7.96 17.57
C ASP A 586 -17.40 -8.89 18.33
N LEU A 587 -16.73 -9.77 17.60
CA LEU A 587 -15.75 -10.71 18.15
C LEU A 587 -14.41 -10.01 18.33
N ASP A 588 -13.78 -10.22 19.49
CA ASP A 588 -12.38 -9.86 19.64
C ASP A 588 -11.51 -10.95 19.00
N LEU A 589 -10.61 -10.56 18.09
CA LEU A 589 -9.66 -11.48 17.45
C LEU A 589 -8.86 -12.27 18.51
N ASN A 590 -8.63 -11.68 19.69
CA ASN A 590 -7.94 -12.30 20.84
C ASN A 590 -8.77 -13.31 21.63
N GLN A 591 -10.06 -13.42 21.37
CA GLN A 591 -10.96 -14.39 22.00
C GLN A 591 -11.28 -15.57 21.06
N VAL A 592 -11.09 -15.41 19.74
CA VAL A 592 -11.27 -16.48 18.76
C VAL A 592 -10.34 -17.66 19.07
N GLY A 593 -10.91 -18.83 19.35
CA GLY A 593 -10.19 -20.08 19.61
C GLY A 593 -9.70 -20.28 21.04
N LYS A 594 -10.00 -19.38 21.99
CA LYS A 594 -9.61 -19.55 23.42
C LYS A 594 -10.49 -20.53 24.20
N GLU A 595 -11.74 -20.70 23.79
CA GLU A 595 -12.69 -21.60 24.46
C GLU A 595 -12.61 -23.05 23.92
N ALA A 596 -11.92 -23.24 22.79
CA ALA A 596 -11.72 -24.55 22.21
C ALA A 596 -10.65 -25.31 23.01
N LYS A 597 -11.07 -26.32 23.78
CA LYS A 597 -10.14 -27.28 24.39
C LYS A 597 -9.34 -27.97 23.30
N MET A 598 -8.03 -28.01 23.47
CA MET A 598 -7.15 -28.60 22.47
C MET A 598 -7.25 -30.13 22.52
N PRO A 599 -7.03 -30.86 21.41
CA PRO A 599 -7.09 -32.31 21.40
C PRO A 599 -6.20 -32.97 22.45
N TRP A 600 -5.00 -32.45 22.73
CA TRP A 600 -4.15 -32.97 23.81
C TRP A 600 -4.69 -32.71 25.22
N GLU A 601 -5.51 -31.67 25.42
CA GLU A 601 -6.19 -31.42 26.70
C GLU A 601 -7.45 -32.29 26.88
N VAL A 602 -8.04 -32.78 25.78
CA VAL A 602 -9.23 -33.63 25.78
C VAL A 602 -8.84 -35.11 25.79
N ASP A 603 -7.96 -35.50 24.87
CA ASP A 603 -7.51 -36.88 24.64
C ASP A 603 -6.33 -37.27 25.54
N GLY A 604 -5.60 -36.29 26.08
CA GLY A 604 -4.52 -36.49 27.07
C GLY A 604 -3.53 -37.56 26.63
N ARG A 605 -3.49 -38.67 27.39
CA ARG A 605 -2.64 -39.84 27.11
C ARG A 605 -2.79 -40.36 25.68
N LYS A 606 -4.02 -40.41 25.13
CA LYS A 606 -4.27 -40.96 23.78
C LYS A 606 -3.63 -40.12 22.67
N TRP A 607 -3.60 -38.79 22.82
CA TRP A 607 -2.93 -37.89 21.88
C TRP A 607 -1.42 -38.19 21.77
N HIS A 608 -0.78 -38.42 22.91
CA HIS A 608 0.67 -38.63 22.98
C HIS A 608 1.11 -40.06 22.67
N THR A 609 0.19 -41.04 22.70
CA THR A 609 0.51 -42.47 22.56
C THR A 609 -0.13 -43.14 21.35
N HIS A 610 -1.13 -42.54 20.69
CA HIS A 610 -1.82 -43.13 19.55
C HIS A 610 -1.99 -42.14 18.39
N ASP A 611 -2.67 -41.02 18.63
CA ASP A 611 -3.07 -40.04 17.59
C ASP A 611 -1.98 -38.97 17.35
N ARG A 612 -0.72 -39.41 17.24
CA ARG A 612 0.48 -38.55 17.32
C ARG A 612 0.74 -37.76 16.04
N VAL A 613 0.91 -36.44 16.17
CA VAL A 613 1.27 -35.53 15.07
C VAL A 613 2.54 -34.75 15.40
N ALA A 614 3.55 -34.87 14.54
CA ALA A 614 4.83 -34.21 14.68
C ALA A 614 4.73 -32.68 14.48
N HIS A 615 5.78 -31.94 14.88
CA HIS A 615 5.85 -30.48 14.74
C HIS A 615 5.71 -30.00 13.29
N ASN A 616 6.12 -30.81 12.33
CA ASN A 616 6.00 -30.54 10.89
C ASN A 616 4.61 -30.90 10.32
N GLY A 617 3.70 -31.44 11.14
CA GLY A 617 2.34 -31.82 10.76
C GLY A 617 2.18 -33.23 10.19
N LYS A 618 3.26 -34.03 10.11
CA LYS A 618 3.22 -35.44 9.67
C LYS A 618 2.87 -36.37 10.84
N ALA A 619 2.49 -37.61 10.53
CA ALA A 619 2.29 -38.66 11.53
C ALA A 619 3.63 -39.07 12.16
N CYS A 620 3.66 -39.24 13.48
CA CYS A 620 4.84 -39.77 14.16
C CYS A 620 5.01 -41.28 13.86
N ARG A 621 6.26 -41.71 13.68
CA ARG A 621 6.65 -43.07 13.27
C ARG A 621 7.25 -43.91 14.40
N TRP A 622 7.69 -43.30 15.49
CA TRP A 622 8.16 -44.02 16.68
C TRP A 622 6.99 -44.71 17.42
N ASP A 623 7.30 -45.78 18.15
CA ASP A 623 6.28 -46.60 18.81
C ASP A 623 5.68 -45.95 20.05
N GLY A 624 4.35 -45.77 20.03
CA GLY A 624 3.62 -45.08 21.09
C GLY A 624 3.55 -45.85 22.41
N SER A 625 3.75 -47.17 22.38
CA SER A 625 3.77 -48.01 23.59
C SER A 625 4.94 -47.65 24.52
N ILE A 626 6.07 -47.18 23.98
CA ILE A 626 7.25 -46.77 24.76
C ILE A 626 6.85 -45.77 25.85
N LEU A 627 6.09 -44.74 25.45
CA LEU A 627 5.64 -43.71 26.38
C LEU A 627 4.49 -44.22 27.26
N ALA A 628 3.61 -45.07 26.73
CA ALA A 628 2.50 -45.63 27.51
C ALA A 628 3.02 -46.46 28.70
N ASP A 629 3.96 -47.37 28.45
CA ASP A 629 4.50 -48.29 29.45
C ASP A 629 5.43 -47.57 30.43
N LEU A 630 6.25 -46.64 29.94
CA LEU A 630 7.08 -45.80 30.81
C LEU A 630 6.23 -45.00 31.80
N ILE A 631 5.11 -44.42 31.33
CA ILE A 631 4.22 -43.67 32.21
C ILE A 631 3.54 -44.61 33.22
N ASP A 632 3.06 -45.78 32.80
CA ASP A 632 2.46 -46.75 33.73
C ASP A 632 3.46 -47.16 34.83
N GLN A 633 4.71 -47.43 34.45
CA GLN A 633 5.80 -47.74 35.39
C GLN A 633 6.09 -46.58 36.37
N LEU A 634 6.02 -45.32 35.91
CA LEU A 634 6.28 -44.16 36.76
C LEU A 634 5.09 -43.83 37.68
N GLU A 635 3.85 -44.09 37.25
CA GLU A 635 2.64 -43.89 38.05
C GLU A 635 2.53 -44.88 39.23
N GLU A 636 3.18 -46.04 39.16
CA GLU A 636 3.33 -46.95 40.31
C GLU A 636 4.11 -46.33 41.48
N ASN A 637 4.88 -45.27 41.23
CA ASN A 637 5.66 -44.59 42.26
C ASN A 637 4.91 -43.40 42.86
N GLU A 638 4.34 -43.58 44.06
CA GLU A 638 3.59 -42.55 44.81
C GLU A 638 4.39 -41.26 45.11
N ALA A 639 5.72 -41.26 44.94
CA ALA A 639 6.55 -40.07 45.11
C ALA A 639 6.53 -39.11 43.90
N LEU A 640 6.02 -39.55 42.75
CA LEU A 640 5.87 -38.75 41.53
C LEU A 640 4.44 -38.19 41.41
N ALA A 641 4.33 -36.98 40.84
CA ALA A 641 3.06 -36.33 40.58
C ALA A 641 2.36 -36.97 39.37
N PRO A 642 1.02 -36.84 39.26
CA PRO A 642 0.29 -37.24 38.06
C PRO A 642 0.86 -36.57 36.81
N VAL A 643 0.89 -37.32 35.71
CA VAL A 643 1.47 -36.87 34.44
C VAL A 643 0.74 -35.66 33.88
N ASN A 644 1.51 -34.67 33.44
CA ASN A 644 0.99 -33.46 32.83
C ASN A 644 0.98 -33.59 31.30
N TRP A 645 -0.23 -33.68 30.74
CA TRP A 645 -0.51 -33.81 29.30
C TRP A 645 -0.88 -32.48 28.61
N ASN A 646 -0.79 -31.35 29.31
CA ASN A 646 -1.34 -30.07 28.83
C ASN A 646 -0.49 -29.37 27.74
N ALA A 647 0.50 -30.05 27.17
CA ALA A 647 1.37 -29.51 26.13
C ALA A 647 1.36 -30.40 24.88
N ARG A 648 1.26 -29.79 23.69
CA ARG A 648 1.08 -30.51 22.41
C ARG A 648 2.13 -31.60 22.12
N GLY A 649 3.39 -31.33 22.45
CA GLY A 649 4.54 -32.16 22.03
C GLY A 649 5.48 -32.53 23.16
N VAL A 650 5.09 -32.27 24.40
CA VAL A 650 5.90 -32.57 25.59
C VAL A 650 4.99 -33.16 26.65
N VAL A 651 5.42 -34.29 27.21
CA VAL A 651 4.79 -34.87 28.40
C VAL A 651 5.74 -34.67 29.58
N GLU A 652 5.22 -34.08 30.65
CA GLU A 652 6.00 -33.73 31.84
C GLU A 652 5.56 -34.54 33.05
N VAL A 653 6.52 -35.12 33.75
CA VAL A 653 6.34 -35.74 35.07
C VAL A 653 7.20 -34.98 36.08
N SER A 654 6.64 -34.67 37.25
CA SER A 654 7.30 -33.90 38.32
C SER A 654 7.20 -34.62 39.67
N ALA A 655 7.89 -34.15 40.71
CA ALA A 655 7.74 -34.70 42.06
C ALA A 655 6.36 -34.39 42.69
N ALA A 656 5.78 -35.33 43.44
CA ALA A 656 4.46 -35.18 44.08
C ALA A 656 4.44 -34.14 45.22
N LYS A 657 5.45 -34.15 46.08
CA LYS A 657 5.45 -33.40 47.37
C LYS A 657 6.24 -32.10 47.35
N ASN A 658 7.07 -31.84 46.33
CA ASN A 658 7.93 -30.66 46.26
C ASN A 658 7.93 -30.02 44.86
N LYS A 659 6.96 -29.12 44.60
CA LYS A 659 6.88 -28.39 43.32
C LYS A 659 8.12 -27.52 43.03
N ALA A 660 8.94 -27.20 44.04
CA ALA A 660 10.17 -26.43 43.86
C ALA A 660 11.35 -27.27 43.31
N ALA A 661 11.26 -28.60 43.37
CA ALA A 661 12.27 -29.50 42.80
C ALA A 661 12.29 -29.52 41.26
N GLY A 662 11.22 -29.04 40.62
CA GLY A 662 11.07 -29.01 39.15
C GLY A 662 10.68 -30.36 38.55
N TRP A 663 10.79 -30.51 37.24
CA TRP A 663 10.41 -31.73 36.50
C TRP A 663 11.41 -32.87 36.68
N PHE A 664 10.92 -34.11 36.63
CA PHE A 664 11.70 -35.35 36.59
C PHE A 664 11.89 -35.83 35.15
N LEU A 665 10.80 -35.98 34.40
CA LEU A 665 10.81 -36.47 33.03
C LEU A 665 10.18 -35.43 32.10
N HIS A 666 10.86 -35.17 30.99
CA HIS A 666 10.36 -34.48 29.82
C HIS A 666 10.44 -35.42 28.62
N ALA A 667 9.30 -35.96 28.19
CA ALA A 667 9.22 -36.76 26.98
C ALA A 667 8.83 -35.88 25.79
N MET A 668 9.72 -35.74 24.81
CA MET A 668 9.50 -34.98 23.58
C MET A 668 8.74 -35.86 22.58
N THR A 669 7.42 -35.66 22.49
CA THR A 669 6.53 -36.47 21.64
C THR A 669 6.26 -35.85 20.27
N GLY A 670 6.76 -34.62 20.03
CA GLY A 670 6.54 -33.86 18.81
C GLY A 670 7.49 -34.16 17.65
N ASP A 671 8.46 -35.05 17.84
CA ASP A 671 9.41 -35.45 16.81
C ASP A 671 8.86 -36.61 15.95
N GLU A 672 9.16 -36.61 14.65
CA GLU A 672 8.59 -37.57 13.69
C GLU A 672 9.13 -38.99 13.90
N TRP A 673 10.42 -39.15 14.19
CA TRP A 673 11.10 -40.45 14.08
C TRP A 673 11.42 -41.13 15.41
N ALA A 674 11.59 -40.38 16.49
CA ALA A 674 11.95 -40.92 17.80
C ALA A 674 11.29 -40.10 18.91
N VAL A 675 10.99 -40.74 20.05
CA VAL A 675 10.65 -40.04 21.28
C VAL A 675 11.91 -39.79 22.08
N THR A 676 12.22 -38.52 22.38
CA THR A 676 13.37 -38.17 23.21
C THR A 676 12.92 -38.06 24.67
N LEU A 677 13.37 -38.98 25.51
CA LEU A 677 13.12 -39.00 26.94
C LEU A 677 14.26 -38.28 27.65
N ARG A 678 13.93 -37.20 28.37
CA ARG A 678 14.90 -36.45 29.17
C ARG A 678 14.59 -36.64 30.65
N PHE A 679 15.55 -37.21 31.36
CA PHE A 679 15.48 -37.41 32.80
C PHE A 679 16.34 -36.37 33.50
N ARG A 680 15.80 -35.77 34.56
CA ARG A 680 16.56 -34.93 35.48
C ARG A 680 16.99 -35.80 36.66
N VAL A 681 18.28 -35.83 36.93
CA VAL A 681 18.92 -36.67 37.95
C VAL A 681 19.94 -35.86 38.76
N GLY A 682 20.44 -36.42 39.86
CA GLY A 682 21.49 -35.79 40.65
C GLY A 682 22.77 -35.60 39.84
N ARG A 683 23.53 -34.54 40.13
CA ARG A 683 24.77 -34.24 39.41
C ARG A 683 25.76 -35.43 39.47
N ASN A 684 26.35 -35.76 38.32
CA ASN A 684 27.29 -36.88 38.15
C ASN A 684 26.71 -38.27 38.47
N ALA A 685 25.38 -38.44 38.43
CA ALA A 685 24.74 -39.74 38.60
C ALA A 685 25.04 -40.70 37.43
N PHE A 686 25.20 -40.16 36.22
CA PHE A 686 25.49 -40.94 35.02
C PHE A 686 26.70 -40.40 34.25
N ASP A 687 27.47 -41.32 33.68
CA ASP A 687 28.53 -41.07 32.70
C ASP A 687 28.04 -41.41 31.30
N GLU A 688 28.28 -40.52 30.32
CA GLU A 688 27.75 -40.66 28.96
C GLU A 688 28.31 -41.89 28.23
N THR A 689 29.61 -42.15 28.37
CA THR A 689 30.31 -43.23 27.66
C THR A 689 29.81 -44.59 28.14
N SER A 690 29.79 -44.76 29.47
CA SER A 690 29.32 -45.98 30.13
C SER A 690 27.84 -46.25 29.84
N LEU A 691 27.01 -45.19 29.86
CA LEU A 691 25.58 -45.31 29.57
C LEU A 691 25.33 -45.72 28.11
N ARG A 692 26.06 -45.11 27.16
CA ARG A 692 25.95 -45.45 25.73
C ARG A 692 26.31 -46.90 25.46
N GLU A 693 27.41 -47.40 26.04
CA GLU A 693 27.82 -48.80 25.91
C GLU A 693 26.79 -49.75 26.53
N SER A 694 26.23 -49.39 27.68
CA SER A 694 25.23 -50.23 28.35
C SER A 694 23.90 -50.34 27.61
N LEU A 695 23.47 -49.25 26.95
CA LEU A 695 22.21 -49.20 26.20
C LEU A 695 22.33 -49.80 24.79
N GLY A 696 23.53 -49.80 24.20
CA GLY A 696 23.79 -50.46 22.91
C GLY A 696 22.95 -49.94 21.74
N LEU A 697 22.46 -48.70 21.80
CA LEU A 697 21.61 -48.11 20.76
C LEU A 697 22.43 -47.74 19.53
N LYS A 698 22.01 -48.21 18.36
CA LYS A 698 22.58 -47.81 17.06
C LYS A 698 22.36 -46.32 16.81
N GLU A 699 23.34 -45.65 16.19
CA GLU A 699 23.21 -44.24 15.81
C GLU A 699 22.15 -44.05 14.71
N PHE A 700 21.63 -42.83 14.55
CA PHE A 700 20.61 -42.54 13.54
C PHE A 700 21.07 -42.85 12.10
N ASP A 701 22.36 -42.64 11.80
CA ASP A 701 22.95 -42.91 10.48
C ASP A 701 23.08 -44.43 10.17
N GLU A 702 22.97 -45.30 11.18
CA GLU A 702 23.07 -46.76 11.04
C GLU A 702 21.68 -47.43 10.85
N LEU A 703 20.63 -46.63 10.73
CA LEU A 703 19.25 -47.07 10.56
C LEU A 703 18.80 -46.79 9.11
N ASP A 704 18.63 -47.85 8.32
CA ASP A 704 18.28 -47.76 6.88
C ASP A 704 16.92 -47.08 6.62
N ASP A 705 16.01 -47.08 7.60
CA ASP A 705 14.63 -46.62 7.45
C ASP A 705 14.35 -45.20 8.00
N VAL A 706 15.37 -44.48 8.49
CA VAL A 706 15.21 -43.17 9.14
C VAL A 706 15.81 -42.04 8.31
N ALA A 707 14.96 -41.13 7.83
CA ALA A 707 15.39 -39.96 7.06
C ALA A 707 15.87 -38.79 7.95
N VAL A 708 16.82 -39.05 8.85
CA VAL A 708 17.43 -38.03 9.73
C VAL A 708 18.92 -37.94 9.40
N TYR A 709 19.35 -36.84 8.77
CA TYR A 709 20.76 -36.62 8.45
C TYR A 709 21.52 -36.06 9.66
N GLY A 710 22.46 -36.83 10.22
CA GLY A 710 23.47 -36.31 11.13
C GLY A 710 23.96 -37.32 12.17
N ARG A 711 25.28 -37.27 12.46
CA ARG A 711 25.99 -38.04 13.51
C ARG A 711 25.61 -37.60 14.93
N GLN A 712 24.33 -37.57 15.26
CA GLN A 712 23.85 -37.24 16.59
C GLN A 712 23.71 -38.52 17.41
N SER A 713 24.48 -38.60 18.49
CA SER A 713 24.32 -39.66 19.49
C SER A 713 22.91 -39.62 20.06
N ARG A 714 22.26 -40.79 20.12
CA ARG A 714 20.93 -40.97 20.71
C ARG A 714 20.92 -40.90 22.23
N VAL A 715 22.09 -40.99 22.86
CA VAL A 715 22.30 -40.87 24.30
C VAL A 715 23.16 -39.63 24.55
N ARG A 716 22.72 -38.77 25.45
CA ARG A 716 23.45 -37.56 25.82
C ARG A 716 23.30 -37.27 27.30
N VAL A 717 24.39 -36.94 27.97
CA VAL A 717 24.39 -36.56 29.39
C VAL A 717 24.98 -35.15 29.53
N LYS A 718 24.24 -34.25 30.17
CA LYS A 718 24.65 -32.86 30.35
C LYS A 718 24.45 -32.41 31.79
N ASN A 719 25.48 -31.88 32.42
CA ASN A 719 25.33 -31.21 33.71
C ASN A 719 24.52 -29.91 33.53
N ALA A 720 23.43 -29.78 34.27
CA ALA A 720 22.57 -28.60 34.32
C ALA A 720 22.95 -27.72 35.52
N ASN A 721 22.12 -26.73 35.86
CA ASN A 721 22.34 -25.91 37.06
C ASN A 721 22.37 -26.83 38.30
N ALA A 722 23.38 -26.67 39.15
CA ALA A 722 23.52 -27.44 40.38
C ALA A 722 22.22 -27.35 41.20
N PRO A 723 21.68 -28.47 41.73
CA PRO A 723 22.31 -29.79 41.90
C PRO A 723 22.08 -30.83 40.77
N TRP A 724 21.68 -30.42 39.56
CA TRP A 724 21.10 -31.34 38.57
C TRP A 724 22.01 -31.73 37.38
N GLN A 725 21.76 -32.92 36.84
CA GLN A 725 22.24 -33.44 35.56
C GLN A 725 21.03 -33.87 34.71
N GLU A 726 21.11 -33.71 33.39
CA GLU A 726 20.10 -34.11 32.42
C GLU A 726 20.62 -35.27 31.58
N VAL A 727 19.86 -36.37 31.54
CA VAL A 727 20.14 -37.56 30.73
C VAL A 727 19.07 -37.64 29.64
N SER A 728 19.47 -37.55 28.39
CA SER A 728 18.58 -37.63 27.23
C SER A 728 18.81 -38.94 26.47
N VAL A 729 17.74 -39.69 26.20
CA VAL A 729 17.77 -40.91 25.40
C VAL A 729 16.65 -40.86 24.35
N ALA A 730 16.99 -41.03 23.08
CA ALA A 730 16.02 -41.09 21.98
C ALA A 730 15.70 -42.54 21.61
N LEU A 731 14.42 -42.94 21.69
CA LEU A 731 13.93 -44.28 21.39
C LEU A 731 13.00 -44.30 20.16
N LEU A 732 13.06 -45.37 19.37
CA LEU A 732 12.23 -45.55 18.17
C LEU A 732 11.26 -46.71 18.32
N THR A 733 11.69 -47.82 18.90
CA THR A 733 10.92 -49.08 18.96
C THR A 733 10.73 -49.58 20.38
N GLN A 734 9.64 -50.32 20.61
CA GLN A 734 9.35 -50.94 21.91
C GLN A 734 10.47 -51.85 22.40
N SER A 735 11.12 -52.61 21.51
CA SER A 735 12.23 -53.50 21.87
C SER A 735 13.43 -52.77 22.49
N GLU A 736 13.63 -51.48 22.18
CA GLU A 736 14.70 -50.68 22.80
C GLU A 736 14.35 -50.29 24.24
N TYR A 737 13.06 -50.04 24.53
CA TYR A 737 12.54 -49.74 25.86
C TYR A 737 12.56 -50.97 26.79
N GLU A 738 12.26 -52.15 26.26
CA GLU A 738 12.20 -53.41 27.03
C GLU A 738 13.57 -53.96 27.43
N THR A 739 14.67 -53.33 26.97
CA THR A 739 16.01 -53.79 27.33
C THR A 739 16.27 -53.68 28.84
N PRO A 740 16.89 -54.70 29.48
CA PRO A 740 17.23 -54.64 30.91
C PRO A 740 18.16 -53.47 31.28
N ALA A 741 18.92 -52.95 30.31
CA ALA A 741 19.77 -51.78 30.51
C ALA A 741 18.93 -50.48 30.63
N PHE A 742 17.94 -50.30 29.75
CA PHE A 742 17.07 -49.12 29.81
C PHE A 742 16.16 -49.14 31.04
N GLN A 743 15.63 -50.30 31.42
CA GLN A 743 14.82 -50.44 32.64
C GLN A 743 15.59 -50.11 33.92
N ARG A 744 16.89 -50.46 33.98
CA ARG A 744 17.77 -50.05 35.07
C ARG A 744 18.00 -48.55 35.08
N LEU A 745 18.24 -47.93 33.92
CA LEU A 745 18.38 -46.48 33.79
C LEU A 745 17.16 -45.74 34.37
N VAL A 746 15.94 -46.16 34.05
CA VAL A 746 14.70 -45.52 34.55
C VAL A 746 14.65 -45.59 36.08
N ASN A 747 14.87 -46.77 36.66
CA ASN A 747 14.83 -46.97 38.11
C ASN A 747 15.92 -46.15 38.84
N ASP A 748 17.14 -46.16 38.33
CA ASP A 748 18.27 -45.41 38.89
C ASP A 748 18.05 -43.89 38.76
N ALA A 749 17.45 -43.44 37.66
CA ALA A 749 17.10 -42.04 37.45
C ALA A 749 16.03 -41.57 38.44
N VAL A 750 14.98 -42.37 38.68
CA VAL A 750 13.94 -42.08 39.69
C VAL A 750 14.57 -41.97 41.08
N LYS A 751 15.41 -42.94 41.46
CA LYS A 751 16.08 -42.94 42.77
C LYS A 751 16.97 -41.70 42.94
N SER A 752 17.82 -41.40 41.96
CA SER A 752 18.72 -40.24 41.98
C SER A 752 17.97 -38.91 42.06
N TYR A 753 16.86 -38.79 41.32
CA TYR A 753 16.01 -37.61 41.35
C TYR A 753 15.37 -37.42 42.73
N LEU A 754 14.79 -38.47 43.32
CA LEU A 754 14.14 -38.40 44.63
C LEU A 754 15.11 -38.10 45.77
N GLU A 755 16.33 -38.66 45.73
CA GLU A 755 17.40 -38.35 46.69
C GLU A 755 17.81 -36.88 46.61
N THR A 756 17.91 -36.32 45.40
CA THR A 756 18.30 -34.92 45.17
C THR A 756 17.14 -33.94 45.43
N ALA A 757 15.89 -34.36 45.19
CA ALA A 757 14.68 -33.57 45.39
C ALA A 757 14.22 -33.52 46.86
N SER A 758 14.74 -34.42 47.70
CA SER A 758 14.48 -34.45 49.13
C SER A 758 15.17 -33.26 49.81
N PRO A 759 14.48 -32.53 50.72
CA PRO A 759 15.11 -31.42 51.42
C PRO A 759 16.31 -31.94 52.21
N ALA A 760 17.50 -31.39 51.93
CA ALA A 760 18.66 -31.62 52.78
C ALA A 760 18.25 -31.32 54.23
N LYS A 761 18.51 -32.26 55.16
CA LYS A 761 18.52 -31.92 56.59
C LYS A 761 19.43 -30.71 56.73
N LEU A 762 18.86 -29.57 57.11
CA LEU A 762 19.64 -28.40 57.50
C LEU A 762 20.56 -28.85 58.64
N ASP A 763 21.86 -28.96 58.36
CA ASP A 763 22.84 -29.07 59.43
C ASP A 763 22.87 -27.72 60.14
N LEU A 764 22.34 -27.70 61.35
CA LEU A 764 22.24 -26.49 62.15
C LEU A 764 23.64 -25.95 62.48
N ASP A 765 24.70 -26.76 62.41
CA ASP A 765 26.06 -26.32 62.72
C ASP A 765 26.77 -25.59 61.58
N GLU A 766 26.27 -25.69 60.33
CA GLU A 766 26.81 -24.98 59.17
C GLU A 766 26.12 -23.62 58.89
N LEU A 767 25.10 -23.24 59.68
CA LEU A 767 24.42 -21.96 59.52
C LEU A 767 25.21 -20.80 60.14
N THR A 768 25.43 -19.74 59.36
CA THR A 768 26.05 -18.50 59.84
C THR A 768 25.26 -17.86 60.99
N PRO A 769 25.91 -17.21 61.97
CA PRO A 769 25.28 -16.78 63.23
C PRO A 769 23.99 -15.95 63.09
N TRP A 770 23.85 -15.12 62.05
CA TRP A 770 22.64 -14.32 61.81
C TRP A 770 21.44 -15.14 61.32
N LYS A 771 21.63 -16.28 60.65
CA LYS A 771 20.51 -17.20 60.32
C LYS A 771 20.03 -17.99 61.54
N LYS A 772 20.86 -18.12 62.59
CA LYS A 772 20.47 -18.75 63.87
C LYS A 772 19.65 -17.82 64.77
N LEU A 773 19.76 -16.50 64.58
CA LEU A 773 19.16 -15.49 65.46
C LEU A 773 17.84 -14.88 64.93
N GLY A 774 17.40 -15.26 63.73
CA GLY A 774 16.16 -14.78 63.09
C GLY A 774 16.43 -13.73 62.04
#